data_AF-A0AAD6N890-F1
#
_entry.id   AF-A0AAD6N890-F1
#
_cell.length_a   1.000
_cell.length_b   1.000
_cell.length_c   1.000
_cell.angle_alpha   90.00
_cell.angle_beta   90.00
_cell.angle_gamma   90.00
#
_symmetry.space_group_name_H-M   'P 1'
#
loop_
_entity.id
_entity.type
_entity.pdbx_description
1 polymer ?
#
loop_
_entity_poly.entity_id
_entity_poly.type
_entity_poly.pdbx_seq_one_letter_code
_entity_poly.pdbx_strand_id
1 'polypeptide(L)'
;MAPTDFPTRKRGRPRTYISAKEKQASNVIRRRNHRQSTRAVHRAQQFDQHYAPTVPLSLDINEPPSTHFPPGELSIATEVEQLLPPLSPNLRSWEPSVPHIPPIDNVSFELTSDLAHDATTAISPDNLQEGRNGAGSIRAATESPVQATESFALLAPEQSDSVTTSAASDIYKLARLLTDQLQQHHGCCQQCHTQQQSEHQMQHTEHLGLGEYMHRIQADRGYPDVLSTATMARWEDNLAGQTSADRKREIYTGIHSTTPNARPVHLCLAADHKLERPTAVTFDIDSVVGFAHSLAVAKLGVRWNSTQMPVSGLRSGLHLDPLPVHYIGSNGRAHHVHRPVHKIPHYTFGRLVGFEDISLCFLFPRLYRGEQQCSRLRDDDFRVWMDQILLPAIYRHHDGSLVQHYPSSFDHSRLNATARGVEMRSQRVDPVAREQLLFYFLPPDTLSLVWASILETIESAGPQQFSDVTILVQGKNLKTLTKANTWDSMMQEFAQHWGNTIDESHLSNQFYIDLGKETCPAGRSQVGGGRLDASRHRSDGEPRANQLVPQTILWRRCCLESYAEWIGQQHPPEIPRPKQQFYPISLLHDTGSLTLETRRSSPQRQAGLLYTQLYSSVKEVFAAGDVYPFSNPALETLALDPQLRKTWQQVGGGLSHDPVALMRAYLNMKQRCHAALQGSHLKVFGLREEHRVSLRLFYMIDQELRERNSHNTRLPGVPSPVEPFYSLPTSTLLFCVYLDAGGTSGSSQIFDRRTAFAGVKVWGSRGLCPSTDMPGSWISSTGIR
;
A
#
# COMPACT_ATOMS: atom_id res chain seq x y z
N MET A 1 21.38 72.00 38.18
CA MET A 1 20.59 73.18 37.80
C MET A 1 19.69 72.80 36.63
N ALA A 2 18.48 73.34 36.66
CA ALA A 2 17.29 72.96 35.91
C ALA A 2 17.40 73.14 34.35
N PRO A 3 16.43 72.61 33.58
CA PRO A 3 16.50 72.28 32.16
C PRO A 3 16.00 73.41 31.25
N THR A 4 16.13 73.24 29.93
CA THR A 4 15.28 73.95 28.96
C THR A 4 14.73 73.00 27.90
N ASP A 5 13.41 73.03 27.80
CA ASP A 5 12.56 72.24 26.92
C ASP A 5 12.62 72.66 25.45
N PHE A 6 12.51 71.62 24.61
CA PHE A 6 12.17 71.44 23.18
C PHE A 6 11.77 72.63 22.27
N PRO A 7 11.94 72.41 20.95
CA PRO A 7 10.72 72.07 20.20
C PRO A 7 10.88 70.88 19.23
N THR A 8 9.97 69.91 19.37
CA THR A 8 9.68 68.87 18.39
C THR A 8 9.04 69.42 17.12
N ARG A 9 9.55 69.06 15.92
CA ARG A 9 8.74 69.02 14.69
C ARG A 9 9.07 67.82 13.78
N LYS A 10 8.04 66.97 13.64
CA LYS A 10 7.60 66.15 12.50
C LYS A 10 8.50 64.98 12.06
N ARG A 11 8.25 63.80 12.65
CA ARG A 11 8.60 62.49 12.08
C ARG A 11 7.93 62.32 10.71
N GLY A 12 8.73 62.30 9.64
CA GLY A 12 8.32 61.78 8.35
C GLY A 12 8.03 60.27 8.45
N ARG A 13 7.07 59.80 7.67
CA ARG A 13 6.64 58.39 7.60
C ARG A 13 7.87 57.47 7.41
N PRO A 14 8.05 56.41 8.21
CA PRO A 14 9.19 55.52 8.08
C PRO A 14 9.24 54.91 6.68
N ARG A 15 10.45 54.83 6.10
CA ARG A 15 10.67 54.19 4.80
C ARG A 15 10.22 52.74 4.88
N THR A 16 9.23 52.38 4.05
CA THR A 16 8.64 51.03 3.98
C THR A 16 9.62 49.96 3.46
N TYR A 17 10.74 50.37 2.86
CA TYR A 17 11.75 49.48 2.31
C TYR A 17 13.13 49.96 2.74
N ILE A 18 13.98 49.03 3.18
CA ILE A 18 15.31 49.26 3.75
C ILE A 18 16.32 49.53 2.61
N SER A 19 16.06 49.02 1.39
CA SER A 19 16.89 49.27 0.22
C SER A 19 16.10 49.39 -1.10
N ALA A 20 16.72 49.98 -2.12
CA ALA A 20 16.17 50.02 -3.47
C ALA A 20 15.95 48.61 -4.06
N LYS A 21 16.81 47.65 -3.70
CA LYS A 21 16.72 46.24 -4.11
C LYS A 21 15.50 45.55 -3.51
N GLU A 22 15.21 45.81 -2.24
CA GLU A 22 14.00 45.31 -1.56
C GLU A 22 12.72 45.92 -2.12
N LYS A 23 12.74 47.23 -2.43
CA LYS A 23 11.63 47.90 -3.13
C LYS A 23 11.39 47.28 -4.51
N GLN A 24 12.44 46.92 -5.23
CA GLN A 24 12.34 46.28 -6.55
C GLN A 24 11.80 44.84 -6.43
N ALA A 25 12.27 44.05 -5.47
CA ALA A 25 11.75 42.71 -5.20
C ALA A 25 10.26 42.74 -4.81
N SER A 26 9.87 43.65 -3.91
CA SER A 26 8.47 43.88 -3.52
C SER A 26 7.60 44.31 -4.71
N ASN A 27 8.12 45.19 -5.58
CA ASN A 27 7.42 45.58 -6.81
C ASN A 27 7.26 44.43 -7.80
N VAL A 28 8.25 43.54 -7.92
CA VAL A 28 8.16 42.34 -8.77
C VAL A 28 7.10 41.38 -8.21
N ILE A 29 7.08 41.14 -6.90
CA ILE A 29 6.07 40.33 -6.22
C ILE A 29 4.69 40.94 -6.39
N ARG A 30 4.53 42.25 -6.15
CA ARG A 30 3.27 42.96 -6.33
C ARG A 30 2.77 42.92 -7.77
N ARG A 31 3.66 43.05 -8.77
CA ARG A 31 3.31 42.90 -10.20
C ARG A 31 2.96 41.46 -10.57
N ARG A 32 3.59 40.46 -9.93
CA ARG A 32 3.26 39.04 -10.11
C ARG A 32 1.89 38.72 -9.51
N ASN A 33 1.63 39.17 -8.28
CA ASN A 33 0.35 38.99 -7.59
C ASN A 33 -0.77 39.74 -8.32
N HIS A 34 -0.51 40.95 -8.83
CA HIS A 34 -1.47 41.65 -9.67
C HIS A 34 -1.75 40.89 -10.95
N ARG A 35 -0.72 40.42 -11.69
CA ARG A 35 -0.92 39.60 -12.90
C ARG A 35 -1.67 38.28 -12.63
N GLN A 36 -1.42 37.64 -11.49
CA GLN A 36 -2.15 36.45 -11.06
C GLN A 36 -3.60 36.76 -10.68
N SER A 37 -3.84 37.86 -9.95
CA SER A 37 -5.18 38.35 -9.60
C SER A 37 -5.96 38.75 -10.85
N THR A 38 -5.38 39.51 -11.78
CA THR A 38 -6.03 39.87 -13.05
C THR A 38 -6.31 38.63 -13.90
N ARG A 39 -5.39 37.65 -13.96
CA ARG A 39 -5.65 36.37 -14.64
C ARG A 39 -6.74 35.55 -13.95
N ALA A 40 -6.84 35.60 -12.61
CA ALA A 40 -7.89 34.93 -11.85
C ALA A 40 -9.25 35.60 -12.08
N VAL A 41 -9.31 36.94 -12.10
CA VAL A 41 -10.51 37.72 -12.44
C VAL A 41 -10.92 37.49 -13.88
N HIS A 42 -9.99 37.43 -14.84
CA HIS A 42 -10.31 37.09 -16.23
C HIS A 42 -10.81 35.64 -16.38
N ARG A 43 -10.28 34.71 -15.57
CA ARG A 43 -10.79 33.32 -15.51
C ARG A 43 -12.18 33.25 -14.89
N ALA A 44 -12.43 34.04 -13.84
CA ALA A 44 -13.74 34.17 -13.21
C ALA A 44 -14.76 34.84 -14.14
N GLN A 45 -14.38 35.90 -14.87
CA GLN A 45 -15.24 36.55 -15.86
C GLN A 45 -15.55 35.65 -17.07
N GLN A 46 -14.60 34.84 -17.54
CA GLN A 46 -14.87 33.81 -18.55
C GLN A 46 -15.78 32.70 -18.02
N PHE A 47 -15.74 32.43 -16.72
CA PHE A 47 -16.60 31.45 -16.04
C PHE A 47 -18.02 32.00 -15.84
N ASP A 48 -18.17 33.25 -15.39
CA ASP A 48 -19.45 33.93 -15.19
C ASP A 48 -20.18 34.19 -16.51
N GLN A 49 -19.44 34.50 -17.60
CA GLN A 49 -20.02 34.62 -18.95
C GLN A 49 -20.48 33.27 -19.55
N HIS A 50 -20.03 32.14 -19.02
CA HIS A 50 -20.45 30.80 -19.47
C HIS A 50 -21.63 30.23 -18.68
N TYR A 51 -21.97 30.79 -17.50
CA TYR A 51 -22.95 30.20 -16.59
C TYR A 51 -24.02 31.17 -16.03
N ALA A 52 -24.09 32.43 -16.47
CA ALA A 52 -25.18 33.31 -16.05
C ALA A 52 -26.48 32.99 -16.81
N PRO A 53 -27.62 32.71 -16.12
CA PRO A 53 -28.94 32.83 -16.72
C PRO A 53 -29.26 34.33 -16.89
N THR A 54 -29.60 34.75 -18.11
CA THR A 54 -30.12 36.08 -18.42
C THR A 54 -31.45 36.33 -17.71
N VAL A 55 -31.45 37.08 -16.62
CA VAL A 55 -32.61 37.86 -16.14
C VAL A 55 -32.12 39.18 -15.54
N PRO A 56 -32.56 40.36 -16.03
CA PRO A 56 -32.21 41.64 -15.43
C PRO A 56 -33.18 41.97 -14.29
N LEU A 57 -32.68 42.26 -13.09
CA LEU A 57 -33.51 42.85 -12.04
C LEU A 57 -32.84 44.10 -11.46
N SER A 58 -33.68 45.14 -11.43
CA SER A 58 -33.42 46.53 -11.09
C SER A 58 -32.90 46.68 -9.65
N LEU A 59 -31.94 47.58 -9.49
CA LEU A 59 -31.50 48.08 -8.19
C LEU A 59 -32.62 48.94 -7.59
N ASP A 60 -33.14 48.54 -6.43
CA ASP A 60 -33.64 49.51 -5.46
C ASP A 60 -33.14 49.13 -4.07
N ILE A 61 -32.43 50.08 -3.47
CA ILE A 61 -31.76 50.01 -2.18
C ILE A 61 -32.72 50.66 -1.19
N ASN A 62 -33.27 49.88 -0.25
CA ASN A 62 -33.60 50.25 1.13
C ASN A 62 -34.71 49.34 1.69
N GLU A 63 -34.34 48.27 2.39
CA GLU A 63 -35.01 47.78 3.61
C GLU A 63 -34.20 46.62 4.22
N PRO A 64 -34.20 46.44 5.55
CA PRO A 64 -33.43 45.39 6.22
C PRO A 64 -34.11 44.03 6.04
N PRO A 65 -33.42 42.95 5.62
CA PRO A 65 -34.11 41.70 5.37
C PRO A 65 -34.42 40.99 6.70
N SER A 66 -35.72 40.80 6.90
CA SER A 66 -36.36 39.84 7.78
C SER A 66 -35.73 38.45 7.69
N THR A 67 -35.53 37.79 8.84
CA THR A 67 -35.22 36.36 8.94
C THR A 67 -36.40 35.54 8.44
N HIS A 68 -36.45 35.26 7.14
CA HIS A 68 -37.32 34.26 6.56
C HIS A 68 -36.48 33.35 5.67
N PHE A 69 -36.27 32.10 6.10
CA PHE A 69 -35.70 31.06 5.26
C PHE A 69 -36.77 30.60 4.27
N PRO A 70 -36.59 30.75 2.94
CA PRO A 70 -37.49 30.14 1.98
C PRO A 70 -37.19 28.63 1.87
N PRO A 71 -38.20 27.77 1.74
CA PRO A 71 -37.99 26.37 1.41
C PRO A 71 -37.72 26.29 -0.10
N GLY A 72 -36.47 26.02 -0.51
CA GLY A 72 -36.20 25.72 -1.92
C GLY A 72 -34.83 26.08 -2.50
N GLU A 73 -33.80 26.40 -1.71
CA GLU A 73 -32.45 26.44 -2.29
C GLU A 73 -31.95 25.01 -2.54
N LEU A 74 -31.76 24.64 -3.81
CA LEU A 74 -31.06 23.41 -4.16
C LEU A 74 -29.69 23.43 -3.47
N SER A 75 -29.42 22.43 -2.64
CA SER A 75 -28.10 22.21 -2.08
C SER A 75 -27.07 22.17 -3.22
N ILE A 76 -25.92 22.83 -3.04
CA ILE A 76 -24.77 22.80 -3.97
C ILE A 76 -24.40 21.36 -4.34
N ALA A 77 -24.70 20.37 -3.49
CA ALA A 77 -24.57 18.95 -3.82
C ALA A 77 -25.35 18.56 -5.10
N THR A 78 -26.55 19.12 -5.28
CA THR A 78 -27.45 18.85 -6.42
C THR A 78 -26.97 19.54 -7.70
N GLU A 79 -26.51 20.79 -7.62
CA GLU A 79 -25.93 21.50 -8.76
C GLU A 79 -24.62 20.85 -9.23
N VAL A 80 -23.81 20.38 -8.28
CA VAL A 80 -22.55 19.68 -8.58
C VAL A 80 -22.80 18.27 -9.12
N GLU A 81 -23.77 17.52 -8.59
CA GLU A 81 -24.14 16.18 -9.11
C GLU A 81 -24.67 16.23 -10.55
N GLN A 82 -25.42 17.27 -10.92
CA GLN A 82 -25.94 17.45 -12.29
C GLN A 82 -24.84 17.72 -13.34
N LEU A 83 -23.67 18.17 -12.90
CA LEU A 83 -22.50 18.45 -13.76
C LEU A 83 -21.52 17.27 -13.85
N LEU A 84 -21.79 16.17 -13.13
CA LEU A 84 -20.99 14.95 -13.19
C LEU A 84 -21.54 14.02 -14.28
N PRO A 85 -20.70 13.41 -15.14
CA PRO A 85 -21.16 12.28 -15.95
C PRO A 85 -21.70 11.18 -15.01
N PRO A 86 -22.74 10.42 -15.41
CA PRO A 86 -23.34 9.42 -14.55
C PRO A 86 -22.28 8.42 -14.11
N LEU A 87 -22.12 8.27 -12.79
CA LEU A 87 -21.43 7.10 -12.22
C LEU A 87 -22.27 5.85 -12.56
N SER A 88 -21.65 4.67 -12.45
CA SER A 88 -22.38 3.39 -12.56
C SER A 88 -23.65 3.44 -11.69
N PRO A 89 -24.77 2.82 -12.13
CA PRO A 89 -26.04 2.87 -11.40
C PRO A 89 -25.87 2.35 -9.96
N ASN A 90 -26.80 2.73 -9.07
CA ASN A 90 -26.85 2.22 -7.70
C ASN A 90 -26.64 0.70 -7.69
N LEU A 91 -25.71 0.26 -6.84
CA LEU A 91 -25.41 -1.16 -6.71
C LEU A 91 -26.43 -1.79 -5.76
N ARG A 92 -26.69 -3.09 -5.92
CA ARG A 92 -27.63 -3.78 -5.03
C ARG A 92 -27.11 -3.70 -3.60
N SER A 93 -27.99 -3.39 -2.66
CA SER A 93 -27.67 -3.45 -1.23
C SER A 93 -27.10 -4.81 -0.88
N TRP A 94 -26.18 -4.83 0.08
CA TRP A 94 -25.68 -6.08 0.61
C TRP A 94 -26.81 -6.79 1.37
N GLU A 95 -27.23 -7.97 0.88
CA GLU A 95 -28.08 -8.90 1.64
C GLU A 95 -27.19 -9.99 2.24
N PRO A 96 -26.91 -9.99 3.55
CA PRO A 96 -26.13 -11.05 4.15
C PRO A 96 -27.02 -12.29 4.28
N SER A 97 -26.70 -13.34 3.54
CA SER A 97 -27.06 -14.69 3.97
C SER A 97 -26.10 -15.07 5.10
N VAL A 98 -26.45 -14.75 6.34
CA VAL A 98 -25.80 -15.35 7.51
C VAL A 98 -26.16 -16.84 7.47
N PRO A 99 -25.21 -17.78 7.39
CA PRO A 99 -25.55 -19.19 7.43
C PRO A 99 -26.23 -19.50 8.78
N HIS A 100 -27.49 -19.93 8.74
CA HIS A 100 -28.14 -20.53 9.91
C HIS A 100 -27.40 -21.81 10.26
N ILE A 101 -26.69 -21.83 11.38
CA ILE A 101 -26.18 -23.07 11.98
C ILE A 101 -27.25 -23.52 12.99
N PRO A 102 -28.04 -24.56 12.71
CA PRO A 102 -28.91 -25.12 13.74
C PRO A 102 -28.06 -25.80 14.84
N PRO A 103 -28.49 -25.78 16.10
CA PRO A 103 -27.80 -26.50 17.17
C PRO A 103 -27.83 -28.00 16.86
N ILE A 104 -26.66 -28.64 16.80
CA ILE A 104 -26.57 -30.10 16.76
C ILE A 104 -26.62 -30.56 18.21
N ASP A 105 -27.70 -31.25 18.56
CA ASP A 105 -27.83 -31.97 19.83
C ASP A 105 -26.69 -33.00 19.95
N ASN A 106 -26.11 -33.06 21.15
CA ASN A 106 -25.07 -34.03 21.51
C ASN A 106 -25.50 -35.45 21.16
N VAL A 107 -24.87 -36.04 20.15
CA VAL A 107 -24.84 -37.50 19.99
C VAL A 107 -23.44 -37.96 20.37
N SER A 108 -23.35 -38.57 21.55
CA SER A 108 -22.18 -39.28 22.02
C SER A 108 -21.79 -40.37 21.00
N PHE A 109 -20.63 -40.24 20.38
CA PHE A 109 -20.01 -41.35 19.65
C PHE A 109 -19.11 -42.13 20.61
N GLU A 110 -19.58 -43.30 21.01
CA GLU A 110 -18.76 -44.31 21.68
C GLU A 110 -17.65 -44.77 20.74
N LEU A 111 -16.40 -44.68 21.24
CA LEU A 111 -15.26 -45.38 20.65
C LEU A 111 -15.50 -46.89 20.76
N THR A 112 -15.47 -47.59 19.63
CA THR A 112 -15.07 -49.00 19.61
C THR A 112 -13.88 -49.15 18.68
N SER A 113 -12.75 -49.40 19.33
CA SER A 113 -11.56 -50.01 18.74
C SER A 113 -11.88 -51.46 18.35
N ASP A 114 -11.44 -51.92 17.19
CA ASP A 114 -10.89 -53.27 17.07
C ASP A 114 -9.94 -53.41 15.88
N LEU A 115 -8.90 -54.20 16.14
CA LEU A 115 -7.67 -54.44 15.39
C LEU A 115 -7.78 -55.61 14.39
N ALA A 116 -6.67 -55.79 13.65
CA ALA A 116 -6.17 -56.97 12.93
C ALA A 116 -6.43 -56.96 11.41
N HIS A 117 -5.41 -56.76 10.56
CA HIS A 117 -4.29 -57.62 10.15
C HIS A 117 -4.59 -58.48 8.89
N ASP A 118 -3.55 -58.47 8.04
CA ASP A 118 -3.15 -59.45 7.01
C ASP A 118 -3.48 -59.27 5.51
N ALA A 119 -2.36 -59.04 4.80
CA ALA A 119 -1.81 -59.85 3.70
C ALA A 119 -2.20 -59.55 2.24
N THR A 120 -1.28 -58.86 1.57
CA THR A 120 -0.57 -59.22 0.33
C THR A 120 -1.20 -60.30 -0.57
N THR A 121 -1.49 -59.97 -1.83
CA THR A 121 -1.13 -60.83 -2.98
C THR A 121 -1.03 -60.03 -4.29
N ALA A 122 0.12 -60.15 -4.95
CA ALA A 122 0.39 -59.67 -6.30
C ALA A 122 -0.11 -60.69 -7.34
N ILE A 123 -0.77 -60.24 -8.42
CA ILE A 123 -0.83 -60.98 -9.70
C ILE A 123 -0.90 -59.98 -10.88
N SER A 124 0.12 -60.04 -11.74
CA SER A 124 0.07 -59.90 -13.21
C SER A 124 0.64 -61.23 -13.76
N PRO A 125 0.58 -61.60 -15.07
CA PRO A 125 0.38 -60.76 -16.26
C PRO A 125 -0.48 -61.40 -17.40
N ASP A 126 -0.44 -60.73 -18.56
CA ASP A 126 -0.37 -61.28 -19.93
C ASP A 126 -1.55 -61.21 -20.92
N ASN A 127 -1.27 -60.41 -21.97
CA ASN A 127 -1.36 -60.65 -23.41
C ASN A 127 -2.72 -60.72 -24.13
N LEU A 128 -2.88 -59.84 -25.13
CA LEU A 128 -2.82 -60.20 -26.55
C LEU A 128 -2.53 -58.98 -27.45
N GLN A 129 -1.48 -59.14 -28.28
CA GLN A 129 -1.07 -58.35 -29.46
C GLN A 129 -2.14 -58.46 -30.58
N GLU A 130 -2.20 -57.68 -31.67
CA GLU A 130 -1.23 -57.48 -32.78
C GLU A 130 -2.03 -56.66 -33.86
N GLY A 131 -1.50 -55.86 -34.80
CA GLY A 131 -0.17 -55.68 -35.38
C GLY A 131 -0.04 -54.29 -36.09
N ARG A 132 1.19 -53.78 -36.27
CA ARG A 132 2.08 -53.92 -37.46
C ARG A 132 1.57 -53.11 -38.68
N ASN A 133 2.32 -52.35 -39.48
CA ASN A 133 3.75 -52.03 -39.73
C ASN A 133 3.72 -50.76 -40.66
N GLY A 134 4.76 -49.96 -40.92
CA GLY A 134 6.22 -49.99 -40.75
C GLY A 134 6.77 -48.55 -40.88
N ALA A 135 7.91 -48.16 -40.28
CA ALA A 135 9.31 -48.55 -40.58
C ALA A 135 9.81 -48.00 -41.94
N GLY A 136 10.92 -47.27 -42.07
CA GLY A 136 12.02 -46.95 -41.14
C GLY A 136 12.80 -45.70 -41.62
N SER A 137 14.07 -45.43 -41.27
CA SER A 137 15.08 -46.23 -40.57
C SER A 137 16.38 -45.40 -40.34
N ILE A 138 16.81 -45.29 -39.06
CA ILE A 138 18.16 -45.58 -38.48
C ILE A 138 19.36 -44.64 -38.90
N ARG A 139 20.34 -44.17 -38.10
CA ARG A 139 21.18 -44.59 -36.93
C ARG A 139 21.64 -43.35 -36.13
N ALA A 140 21.76 -43.25 -34.80
CA ALA A 140 22.30 -44.08 -33.69
C ALA A 140 23.82 -43.97 -33.45
N ALA A 141 24.19 -43.25 -32.37
CA ALA A 141 25.34 -43.41 -31.45
C ALA A 141 25.16 -42.35 -30.33
N THR A 142 24.57 -42.63 -29.16
CA THR A 142 25.20 -43.13 -27.92
C THR A 142 26.48 -42.40 -27.51
N GLU A 143 26.36 -41.37 -26.68
CA GLU A 143 27.37 -40.96 -25.69
C GLU A 143 26.70 -40.10 -24.60
N SER A 144 26.89 -40.49 -23.34
CA SER A 144 26.38 -39.84 -22.13
C SER A 144 27.04 -38.46 -21.91
N PRO A 145 26.34 -37.46 -21.36
CA PRO A 145 26.97 -36.33 -20.71
C PRO A 145 26.71 -36.35 -19.19
N VAL A 146 27.73 -36.80 -18.48
CA VAL A 146 28.30 -36.24 -17.23
C VAL A 146 27.40 -35.30 -16.42
N GLN A 147 27.11 -35.73 -15.19
CA GLN A 147 26.73 -34.87 -14.07
C GLN A 147 27.76 -33.75 -13.89
N ALA A 148 27.39 -32.51 -14.17
CA ALA A 148 28.11 -31.33 -13.72
C ALA A 148 27.38 -30.75 -12.51
N THR A 149 27.67 -31.31 -11.33
CA THR A 149 27.55 -30.61 -10.06
C THR A 149 28.61 -29.50 -10.04
N GLU A 150 28.25 -28.28 -10.43
CA GLU A 150 29.05 -27.10 -10.08
C GLU A 150 28.68 -26.66 -8.67
N SER A 151 29.47 -27.14 -7.73
CA SER A 151 29.59 -26.61 -6.37
C SER A 151 30.01 -25.14 -6.43
N PHE A 152 29.20 -24.25 -5.84
CA PHE A 152 29.56 -22.87 -5.53
C PHE A 152 30.78 -22.85 -4.59
N ALA A 153 31.98 -22.64 -5.14
CA ALA A 153 33.19 -22.38 -4.36
C ALA A 153 33.29 -20.88 -4.09
N LEU A 154 33.06 -20.48 -2.84
CA LEU A 154 33.38 -19.14 -2.35
C LEU A 154 34.90 -18.94 -2.42
N LEU A 155 35.34 -17.94 -3.19
CA LEU A 155 36.71 -17.45 -3.13
C LEU A 155 36.94 -16.83 -1.74
N ALA A 156 37.92 -17.38 -1.01
CA ALA A 156 38.31 -16.92 0.32
C ALA A 156 38.83 -15.47 0.27
N PRO A 157 38.45 -14.59 1.21
CA PRO A 157 39.07 -13.27 1.33
C PRO A 157 40.39 -13.36 2.10
N GLU A 158 41.41 -12.71 1.57
CA GLU A 158 42.66 -12.47 2.30
C GLU A 158 42.42 -11.58 3.53
N GLN A 159 43.03 -12.04 4.62
CA GLN A 159 43.12 -11.56 6.00
C GLN A 159 42.83 -10.06 6.27
N SER A 160 41.71 -9.81 6.98
CA SER A 160 41.55 -8.70 7.94
C SER A 160 40.56 -9.14 9.04
N ASP A 161 41.07 -9.82 10.07
CA ASP A 161 40.32 -10.89 10.78
C ASP A 161 39.50 -10.54 12.05
N SER A 162 39.20 -9.28 12.37
CA SER A 162 38.44 -8.98 13.62
C SER A 162 37.02 -8.41 13.46
N VAL A 163 36.72 -7.69 12.39
CA VAL A 163 35.39 -7.04 12.20
C VAL A 163 34.47 -7.89 11.31
N THR A 164 35.05 -8.58 10.33
CA THR A 164 34.38 -9.42 9.31
C THR A 164 33.81 -10.70 9.90
N THR A 165 34.48 -11.28 10.90
CA THR A 165 34.07 -12.50 11.62
C THR A 165 32.83 -12.28 12.50
N SER A 166 32.72 -11.13 13.18
CA SER A 166 31.53 -10.78 13.98
C SER A 166 30.30 -10.57 13.10
N ALA A 167 30.43 -9.80 12.02
CA ALA A 167 29.30 -9.51 11.13
C ALA A 167 28.78 -10.75 10.40
N ALA A 168 29.69 -11.65 9.95
CA ALA A 168 29.28 -12.93 9.36
C ALA A 168 28.57 -13.84 10.38
N SER A 169 29.05 -13.86 11.63
CA SER A 169 28.41 -14.59 12.73
C SER A 169 27.00 -14.09 13.01
N ASP A 170 26.77 -12.78 12.99
CA ASP A 170 25.47 -12.19 13.30
C ASP A 170 24.44 -12.42 12.18
N ILE A 171 24.86 -12.41 10.92
CA ILE A 171 24.00 -12.81 9.78
C ILE A 171 23.59 -14.27 9.92
N TYR A 172 24.52 -15.17 10.25
CA TYR A 172 24.23 -16.59 10.44
C TYR A 172 23.22 -16.84 11.58
N LYS A 173 23.42 -16.20 12.74
CA LYS A 173 22.47 -16.26 13.87
C LYS A 173 21.08 -15.77 13.47
N LEU A 174 21.01 -14.65 12.74
CA LEU A 174 19.75 -14.08 12.30
C LEU A 174 19.06 -14.94 11.23
N ALA A 175 19.82 -15.54 10.32
CA ALA A 175 19.29 -16.47 9.32
C ALA A 175 18.66 -17.70 9.99
N ARG A 176 19.36 -18.28 10.98
CA ARG A 176 18.84 -19.37 11.80
C ARG A 176 17.55 -18.98 12.53
N LEU A 177 17.54 -17.81 13.17
CA LEU A 177 16.38 -17.28 13.89
C LEU A 177 15.16 -17.06 12.97
N LEU A 178 15.36 -16.47 11.79
CA LEU A 178 14.28 -16.28 10.82
C LEU A 178 13.84 -17.60 10.20
N THR A 179 14.74 -18.55 10.03
CA THR A 179 14.39 -19.92 9.60
C THR A 179 13.48 -20.59 10.62
N ASP A 180 13.82 -20.51 11.92
CA ASP A 180 12.97 -21.04 13.00
C ASP A 180 11.57 -20.41 12.95
N GLN A 181 11.49 -19.09 12.79
CA GLN A 181 10.23 -18.35 12.65
C GLN A 181 9.41 -18.76 11.41
N LEU A 182 10.06 -18.91 10.25
CA LEU A 182 9.42 -19.32 9.00
C LEU A 182 8.87 -20.74 9.11
N GLN A 183 9.56 -21.64 9.82
CA GLN A 183 9.07 -22.98 10.10
C GLN A 183 7.89 -22.98 11.08
N GLN A 184 8.01 -22.21 12.17
CA GLN A 184 6.99 -22.13 13.21
C GLN A 184 6.90 -20.69 13.75
N HIS A 185 5.69 -20.13 13.69
CA HIS A 185 5.46 -18.79 14.21
C HIS A 185 5.70 -18.74 15.73
N HIS A 186 6.57 -17.86 16.18
CA HIS A 186 6.78 -17.54 17.60
C HIS A 186 5.66 -16.68 18.15
N GLY A 187 4.53 -17.33 18.41
CA GLY A 187 3.39 -16.76 19.14
C GLY A 187 3.44 -17.03 20.64
N CYS A 188 2.33 -16.73 21.29
CA CYS A 188 2.12 -16.96 22.71
C CYS A 188 2.10 -18.47 23.04
N CYS A 189 2.64 -18.87 24.20
CA CYS A 189 2.62 -20.28 24.61
C CYS A 189 1.23 -20.70 25.14
N GLN A 190 0.97 -22.01 25.25
CA GLN A 190 -0.33 -22.53 25.70
C GLN A 190 -0.75 -22.04 27.09
N GLN A 191 0.19 -21.93 28.02
CA GLN A 191 -0.08 -21.43 29.38
C GLN A 191 -0.49 -19.96 29.35
N CYS A 192 0.24 -19.13 28.60
CA CYS A 192 -0.07 -17.71 28.45
C CYS A 192 -1.43 -17.50 27.74
N HIS A 193 -1.79 -18.33 26.76
CA HIS A 193 -3.13 -18.32 26.15
C HIS A 193 -4.22 -18.66 27.16
N THR A 194 -4.02 -19.71 27.96
CA THR A 194 -4.98 -20.15 28.99
C THR A 194 -5.13 -19.09 30.08
N GLN A 195 -4.03 -18.48 30.50
CA GLN A 195 -4.02 -17.38 31.47
C GLN A 195 -4.79 -16.18 30.92
N GLN A 196 -4.49 -15.72 29.71
CA GLN A 196 -5.20 -14.59 29.11
C GLN A 196 -6.69 -14.88 28.91
N GLN A 197 -7.04 -16.10 28.54
CA GLN A 197 -8.45 -16.52 28.46
C GLN A 197 -9.12 -16.49 29.83
N SER A 198 -8.43 -16.91 30.89
CA SER A 198 -8.94 -16.88 32.26
C SER A 198 -9.09 -15.44 32.77
N GLU A 199 -8.09 -14.59 32.51
CA GLU A 199 -8.15 -13.16 32.82
C GLU A 199 -9.29 -12.47 32.06
N HIS A 200 -9.48 -12.81 30.78
CA HIS A 200 -10.59 -12.33 29.96
C HIS A 200 -11.95 -12.75 30.52
N GLN A 201 -12.12 -14.01 30.95
CA GLN A 201 -13.34 -14.51 31.58
C GLN A 201 -13.61 -13.87 32.95
N MET A 202 -12.56 -13.49 33.70
CA MET A 202 -12.73 -12.75 34.96
C MET A 202 -13.09 -11.28 34.71
N GLN A 203 -12.54 -10.66 33.66
CA GLN A 203 -12.77 -9.25 33.34
C GLN A 203 -14.13 -9.01 32.68
N HIS A 204 -14.61 -9.97 31.89
CA HIS A 204 -15.85 -9.89 31.13
C HIS A 204 -16.82 -10.99 31.54
N THR A 205 -18.01 -10.60 32.04
CA THR A 205 -19.06 -11.54 32.47
C THR A 205 -19.95 -12.00 31.32
N GLU A 206 -19.99 -11.24 30.22
CA GLU A 206 -20.75 -11.56 29.01
C GLU A 206 -19.80 -11.60 27.81
N HIS A 207 -19.79 -12.73 27.11
CA HIS A 207 -19.01 -12.94 25.88
C HIS A 207 -19.98 -13.01 24.70
N LEU A 208 -19.87 -12.08 23.77
CA LEU A 208 -20.68 -12.06 22.56
C LEU A 208 -19.80 -12.29 21.34
N GLY A 209 -20.12 -13.30 20.53
CA GLY A 209 -19.47 -13.53 19.25
C GLY A 209 -19.75 -12.39 18.27
N LEU A 210 -18.82 -12.13 17.35
CA LEU A 210 -19.01 -11.15 16.27
C LEU A 210 -20.21 -11.52 15.38
N GLY A 211 -20.41 -12.80 15.06
CA GLY A 211 -21.55 -13.28 14.28
C GLY A 211 -22.88 -13.00 14.95
N GLU A 212 -22.99 -13.33 16.23
CA GLU A 212 -24.20 -13.04 17.02
C GLU A 212 -24.43 -11.53 17.15
N TYR A 213 -23.37 -10.76 17.40
CA TYR A 213 -23.44 -9.31 17.45
C TYR A 213 -23.94 -8.69 16.14
N MET A 214 -23.40 -9.14 15.00
CA MET A 214 -23.83 -8.69 13.68
C MET A 214 -25.30 -9.02 13.42
N HIS A 215 -25.76 -10.21 13.81
CA HIS A 215 -27.16 -10.61 13.70
C HIS A 215 -28.07 -9.70 14.53
N ARG A 216 -27.71 -9.40 15.78
CA ARG A 216 -28.44 -8.47 16.66
C ARG A 216 -28.49 -7.06 16.08
N ILE A 217 -27.37 -6.55 15.54
CA ILE A 217 -27.35 -5.24 14.90
C ILE A 217 -28.35 -5.15 13.75
N GLN A 218 -28.39 -6.21 12.94
CA GLN A 218 -29.16 -6.23 11.72
C GLN A 218 -30.66 -6.42 11.95
N ALA A 219 -31.03 -7.25 12.93
CA ALA A 219 -32.44 -7.49 13.31
C ALA A 219 -33.14 -6.21 13.80
N ASP A 220 -32.43 -5.37 14.55
CA ASP A 220 -32.97 -4.17 15.20
C ASP A 220 -32.86 -2.90 14.32
N ARG A 221 -33.10 -3.05 13.01
CA ARG A 221 -32.93 -2.02 11.96
C ARG A 221 -31.49 -1.49 11.93
N GLY A 222 -30.65 -2.17 11.15
CA GLY A 222 -29.22 -1.89 10.99
C GLY A 222 -28.86 -0.44 10.60
N TYR A 223 -27.55 -0.18 10.51
CA TYR A 223 -27.04 1.13 10.09
C TYR A 223 -27.44 1.44 8.63
N PRO A 224 -27.70 2.71 8.25
CA PRO A 224 -27.97 3.07 6.87
C PRO A 224 -26.86 2.59 5.93
N ASP A 225 -27.25 1.92 4.84
CA ASP A 225 -26.34 1.53 3.78
C ASP A 225 -25.92 2.75 2.96
N VAL A 226 -24.77 3.30 3.31
CA VAL A 226 -24.20 4.45 2.59
C VAL A 226 -23.39 3.98 1.38
N LEU A 227 -22.78 2.79 1.43
CA LEU A 227 -21.76 2.38 0.45
C LEU A 227 -22.34 2.00 -0.91
N SER A 228 -23.53 1.38 -0.97
CA SER A 228 -24.17 0.97 -2.24
C SER A 228 -24.69 2.14 -3.07
N THR A 229 -24.95 3.28 -2.41
CA THR A 229 -25.50 4.49 -3.00
C THR A 229 -24.45 5.25 -3.81
N ALA A 230 -24.74 5.46 -5.10
CA ALA A 230 -23.86 6.14 -6.05
C ALA A 230 -23.84 7.68 -5.88
N THR A 231 -24.73 8.23 -5.06
CA THR A 231 -24.88 9.66 -4.80
C THR A 231 -24.44 10.03 -3.39
N MET A 232 -24.31 11.34 -3.16
CA MET A 232 -24.20 11.88 -1.81
C MET A 232 -25.55 11.82 -1.10
N ALA A 233 -25.48 11.59 0.21
CA ALA A 233 -26.64 11.76 1.06
C ALA A 233 -27.06 13.23 1.09
N ARG A 234 -28.35 13.47 0.88
CA ARG A 234 -28.97 14.78 0.99
C ARG A 234 -29.44 15.03 2.42
N TRP A 235 -29.72 16.28 2.72
CA TRP A 235 -30.31 16.65 4.01
C TRP A 235 -31.68 15.95 4.20
N GLU A 236 -32.47 15.86 3.13
CA GLU A 236 -33.78 15.20 3.15
C GLU A 236 -33.70 13.70 3.44
N ASP A 237 -32.58 13.04 3.10
CA ASP A 237 -32.37 11.62 3.39
C ASP A 237 -32.27 11.36 4.91
N ASN A 238 -31.95 12.40 5.70
CA ASN A 238 -31.87 12.37 7.16
C ASN A 238 -31.10 11.15 7.69
N LEU A 239 -29.97 10.76 7.06
CA LEU A 239 -29.18 9.60 7.47
C LEU A 239 -28.83 9.64 8.97
N ALA A 240 -28.55 10.82 9.50
CA ALA A 240 -28.26 10.99 10.91
C ALA A 240 -29.46 10.66 11.82
N GLY A 241 -30.69 10.92 11.36
CA GLY A 241 -31.92 10.58 12.07
C GLY A 241 -32.44 9.16 11.80
N GLN A 242 -31.93 8.45 10.78
CA GLN A 242 -32.30 7.05 10.50
C GLN A 242 -31.86 6.08 11.60
N THR A 243 -30.83 6.44 12.37
CA THR A 243 -30.39 5.69 13.55
C THR A 243 -30.39 6.62 14.75
N SER A 244 -31.14 6.28 15.80
CA SER A 244 -31.24 7.09 17.01
C SER A 244 -29.88 7.25 17.71
N ALA A 245 -29.71 8.32 18.51
CA ALA A 245 -28.49 8.54 19.28
C ALA A 245 -28.20 7.38 20.24
N ASP A 246 -29.24 6.85 20.89
CA ASP A 246 -29.16 5.69 21.77
C ASP A 246 -28.68 4.45 21.02
N ARG A 247 -29.19 4.21 19.81
CA ARG A 247 -28.77 3.08 18.98
C ARG A 247 -27.34 3.22 18.49
N LYS A 248 -26.90 4.43 18.12
CA LYS A 248 -25.50 4.68 17.78
C LYS A 248 -24.58 4.41 18.96
N ARG A 249 -24.96 4.85 20.16
CA ARG A 249 -24.23 4.57 21.40
C ARG A 249 -24.13 3.07 21.63
N GLU A 250 -25.23 2.34 21.51
CA GLU A 250 -25.25 0.89 21.63
C GLU A 250 -24.29 0.21 20.65
N ILE A 251 -24.33 0.56 19.36
CA ILE A 251 -23.50 -0.06 18.31
C ILE A 251 -21.99 0.23 18.51
N TYR A 252 -21.61 1.45 18.91
CA TYR A 252 -20.19 1.80 19.04
C TYR A 252 -19.59 1.50 20.40
N THR A 253 -20.41 1.47 21.45
CA THR A 253 -19.92 1.34 22.83
C THR A 253 -20.40 0.07 23.52
N GLY A 254 -21.38 -0.64 22.96
CA GLY A 254 -22.05 -1.76 23.63
C GLY A 254 -22.95 -1.34 24.79
N ILE A 255 -23.23 -0.04 24.96
CA ILE A 255 -24.02 0.48 26.09
C ILE A 255 -25.46 0.75 25.64
N HIS A 256 -26.41 0.03 26.22
CA HIS A 256 -27.84 0.24 26.00
C HIS A 256 -28.39 1.43 26.81
N SER A 257 -29.37 2.14 26.24
CA SER A 257 -30.02 3.28 26.90
C SER A 257 -30.85 2.87 28.12
N THR A 258 -31.39 1.65 28.14
CA THR A 258 -32.13 1.07 29.26
C THR A 258 -31.24 0.67 30.43
N THR A 259 -29.95 0.41 30.17
CA THR A 259 -28.98 -0.01 31.18
C THR A 259 -27.65 0.76 31.02
N PRO A 260 -27.65 2.09 31.19
CA PRO A 260 -26.50 2.93 30.87
C PRO A 260 -25.30 2.74 31.79
N ASN A 261 -25.52 2.12 32.96
CA ASN A 261 -24.50 1.78 33.96
C ASN A 261 -24.02 0.32 33.86
N ALA A 262 -24.61 -0.48 32.97
CA ALA A 262 -24.12 -1.83 32.73
C ALA A 262 -22.73 -1.78 32.10
N ARG A 263 -21.90 -2.78 32.40
CA ARG A 263 -20.63 -2.93 31.69
C ARG A 263 -20.94 -3.26 30.22
N PRO A 264 -20.26 -2.61 29.27
CA PRO A 264 -20.48 -2.90 27.86
C PRO A 264 -20.09 -4.34 27.54
N VAL A 265 -20.84 -4.95 26.63
CA VAL A 265 -20.57 -6.31 26.14
C VAL A 265 -19.22 -6.35 25.43
N HIS A 266 -18.43 -7.38 25.72
CA HIS A 266 -17.16 -7.59 25.02
C HIS A 266 -17.35 -8.49 23.80
N LEU A 267 -16.87 -8.05 22.64
CA LEU A 267 -16.85 -8.85 21.42
C LEU A 267 -15.72 -9.88 21.47
N CYS A 268 -16.06 -11.12 21.80
CA CYS A 268 -15.11 -12.20 21.99
C CYS A 268 -14.95 -12.99 20.70
N LEU A 269 -13.84 -12.79 19.98
CA LEU A 269 -13.57 -13.56 18.75
C LEU A 269 -13.34 -15.04 19.02
N ALA A 270 -12.99 -15.42 20.25
CA ALA A 270 -12.88 -16.82 20.64
C ALA A 270 -14.25 -17.54 20.61
N ALA A 271 -15.36 -16.83 20.82
CA ALA A 271 -16.69 -17.41 20.73
C ALA A 271 -17.09 -17.81 19.30
N ASP A 272 -16.57 -17.08 18.30
CA ASP A 272 -16.80 -17.36 16.87
C ASP A 272 -15.71 -18.23 16.23
N HIS A 273 -14.61 -18.44 16.95
CA HIS A 273 -13.47 -19.16 16.43
C HIS A 273 -13.83 -20.60 16.10
N LYS A 274 -13.87 -20.90 14.80
CA LYS A 274 -14.09 -22.25 14.29
C LYS A 274 -13.14 -22.49 13.14
N LEU A 275 -12.18 -23.39 13.30
CA LEU A 275 -11.35 -23.85 12.19
C LEU A 275 -12.07 -25.01 11.51
N GLU A 276 -12.78 -24.72 10.41
CA GLU A 276 -13.53 -25.74 9.66
C GLU A 276 -12.67 -26.39 8.56
N ARG A 277 -11.53 -25.77 8.24
CA ARG A 277 -10.67 -26.17 7.13
C ARG A 277 -9.22 -26.25 7.59
N PRO A 278 -8.45 -27.25 7.13
CA PRO A 278 -7.01 -27.25 7.36
C PRO A 278 -6.40 -26.02 6.70
N THR A 279 -5.34 -25.46 7.27
CA THR A 279 -4.58 -24.37 6.66
C THR A 279 -3.41 -24.92 5.84
N ALA A 280 -3.05 -24.19 4.79
CA ALA A 280 -1.88 -24.46 3.95
C ALA A 280 -0.90 -23.29 4.04
N VAL A 281 0.39 -23.61 4.02
CA VAL A 281 1.47 -22.61 3.99
C VAL A 281 2.02 -22.50 2.56
N THR A 282 2.27 -21.27 2.14
CA THR A 282 3.01 -20.96 0.92
C THR A 282 4.07 -19.91 1.18
N PHE A 283 5.14 -19.93 0.40
CA PHE A 283 6.16 -18.90 0.36
C PHE A 283 6.10 -18.13 -0.95
N ASP A 284 6.48 -16.86 -0.91
CA ASP A 284 6.62 -16.01 -2.08
C ASP A 284 7.66 -14.91 -1.86
N ILE A 285 8.09 -14.28 -2.95
CA ILE A 285 8.81 -13.01 -2.93
C ILE A 285 7.85 -11.93 -3.42
N ASP A 286 7.56 -10.93 -2.59
CA ASP A 286 6.62 -9.86 -2.97
C ASP A 286 7.30 -8.80 -3.84
N SER A 287 8.53 -8.46 -3.47
CA SER A 287 9.22 -7.31 -4.01
C SER A 287 10.73 -7.45 -3.83
N VAL A 288 11.46 -6.75 -4.70
CA VAL A 288 12.91 -6.63 -4.66
C VAL A 288 13.26 -5.16 -4.79
N VAL A 289 14.25 -4.68 -4.04
CA VAL A 289 14.63 -3.27 -4.09
C VAL A 289 16.08 -3.07 -3.64
N GLY A 290 16.84 -2.30 -4.40
CA GLY A 290 18.22 -2.01 -4.06
C GLY A 290 18.95 -1.24 -5.14
N PHE A 291 20.25 -1.06 -4.96
CA PHE A 291 21.08 -0.32 -5.92
C PHE A 291 21.92 -1.25 -6.78
N ALA A 292 22.24 -0.78 -7.98
CA ALA A 292 23.19 -1.39 -8.91
C ALA A 292 24.30 -0.40 -9.28
N HIS A 293 25.48 -0.92 -9.61
CA HIS A 293 26.66 -0.15 -9.97
C HIS A 293 26.80 0.06 -11.49
N SER A 294 26.02 -0.66 -12.30
CA SER A 294 26.08 -0.61 -13.77
C SER A 294 24.74 -0.99 -14.41
N LEU A 295 24.49 -0.47 -15.62
CA LEU A 295 23.35 -0.91 -16.45
C LEU A 295 23.50 -2.35 -16.95
N ALA A 296 24.72 -2.91 -16.92
CA ALA A 296 24.97 -4.32 -17.24
C ALA A 296 24.29 -5.30 -16.28
N VAL A 297 23.69 -4.82 -15.18
CA VAL A 297 22.75 -5.59 -14.35
C VAL A 297 21.63 -6.23 -15.19
N ALA A 298 21.28 -5.65 -16.34
CA ALA A 298 20.22 -6.13 -17.24
C ALA A 298 20.76 -7.11 -18.30
N LYS A 299 20.77 -8.41 -18.00
CA LYS A 299 21.35 -9.47 -18.87
C LYS A 299 20.72 -9.56 -20.26
N LEU A 300 19.43 -9.25 -20.38
CA LEU A 300 18.68 -9.35 -21.64
C LEU A 300 18.36 -7.99 -22.27
N GLY A 301 18.89 -6.90 -21.70
CA GLY A 301 18.63 -5.54 -22.15
C GLY A 301 17.47 -4.86 -21.43
N VAL A 302 17.15 -3.65 -21.89
CA VAL A 302 16.20 -2.75 -21.21
C VAL A 302 15.17 -2.21 -22.20
N ARG A 303 13.88 -2.21 -21.84
CA ARG A 303 12.85 -1.38 -22.47
C ARG A 303 12.92 0.03 -21.90
N TRP A 304 13.67 0.88 -22.58
CA TRP A 304 13.98 2.25 -22.18
C TRP A 304 12.81 3.20 -22.46
N ASN A 305 12.40 3.99 -21.47
CA ASN A 305 11.35 4.99 -21.57
C ASN A 305 11.95 6.36 -21.89
N SER A 306 11.80 6.89 -23.11
CA SER A 306 12.45 8.17 -23.47
C SER A 306 11.83 9.43 -22.85
N THR A 307 10.76 9.29 -22.06
CA THR A 307 10.06 10.39 -21.38
C THR A 307 9.87 10.13 -19.88
N GLN A 308 9.72 11.21 -19.10
CA GLN A 308 9.40 11.12 -17.68
C GLN A 308 7.90 10.90 -17.48
N MET A 309 7.46 9.67 -17.23
CA MET A 309 6.05 9.40 -16.98
C MET A 309 5.61 9.79 -15.55
N PRO A 310 4.49 10.53 -15.36
CA PRO A 310 3.99 10.92 -14.04
C PRO A 310 3.54 9.75 -13.14
N VAL A 311 3.17 8.60 -13.73
CA VAL A 311 2.64 7.44 -13.01
C VAL A 311 3.73 6.50 -12.46
N SER A 312 4.95 6.59 -13.00
CA SER A 312 6.04 5.65 -12.67
C SER A 312 6.98 6.15 -11.56
N GLY A 313 6.73 7.33 -11.00
CA GLY A 313 7.57 7.90 -9.95
C GLY A 313 7.45 7.16 -8.61
N LEU A 314 8.54 7.15 -7.83
CA LEU A 314 8.57 6.70 -6.45
C LEU A 314 7.69 7.62 -5.58
N ARG A 315 6.67 7.06 -4.92
CA ARG A 315 5.69 7.83 -4.13
C ARG A 315 5.82 7.69 -2.62
N SER A 316 6.44 6.61 -2.15
CA SER A 316 6.49 6.24 -0.73
C SER A 316 7.89 5.80 -0.29
N GLY A 317 8.11 5.75 1.03
CA GLY A 317 9.35 5.23 1.60
C GLY A 317 9.61 3.79 1.17
N LEU A 318 10.83 3.51 0.72
CA LEU A 318 11.31 2.15 0.41
C LEU A 318 12.00 1.49 1.62
N HIS A 319 11.98 2.13 2.80
CA HIS A 319 12.67 1.70 4.03
C HIS A 319 14.19 1.44 3.89
N LEU A 320 14.76 1.76 2.74
CA LEU A 320 16.20 1.87 2.51
C LEU A 320 16.79 3.01 3.32
N ASP A 321 18.10 2.95 3.51
CA ASP A 321 18.80 4.05 4.13
C ASP A 321 18.74 5.30 3.22
N PRO A 322 18.42 6.48 3.79
CA PRO A 322 18.47 7.75 3.10
C PRO A 322 19.83 7.96 2.43
N LEU A 323 19.82 8.48 1.21
CA LEU A 323 21.05 8.83 0.51
C LEU A 323 21.45 10.28 0.84
N PRO A 324 22.76 10.59 0.86
CA PRO A 324 23.24 11.96 0.95
C PRO A 324 22.77 12.75 -0.27
N VAL A 325 22.34 13.98 -0.05
CA VAL A 325 22.03 14.96 -1.10
C VAL A 325 22.75 16.27 -0.80
N HIS A 326 23.15 16.96 -1.87
CA HIS A 326 23.81 18.26 -1.80
C HIS A 326 23.00 19.28 -2.58
N TYR A 327 22.69 20.41 -1.94
CA TYR A 327 21.97 21.50 -2.61
C TYR A 327 22.32 22.87 -2.02
N ILE A 328 22.07 23.93 -2.79
CA ILE A 328 22.22 25.32 -2.35
C ILE A 328 20.83 25.83 -1.94
N GLY A 329 20.70 26.26 -0.68
CA GLY A 329 19.46 26.81 -0.14
C GLY A 329 19.12 28.18 -0.73
N SER A 330 17.89 28.66 -0.50
CA SER A 330 17.44 30.00 -0.93
C SER A 330 18.25 31.15 -0.32
N ASN A 331 18.96 30.89 0.78
CA ASN A 331 19.90 31.78 1.44
C ASN A 331 21.31 31.73 0.84
N GLY A 332 21.55 30.96 -0.23
CA GLY A 332 22.85 30.77 -0.86
C GLY A 332 23.80 29.83 -0.12
N ARG A 333 23.38 29.19 0.99
CA ARG A 333 24.24 28.27 1.75
C ARG A 333 24.18 26.86 1.17
N ALA A 334 25.33 26.19 1.10
CA ALA A 334 25.39 24.78 0.77
C ALA A 334 24.87 23.93 1.94
N HIS A 335 24.06 22.94 1.63
CA HIS A 335 23.51 21.97 2.56
C HIS A 335 23.93 20.55 2.16
N HIS A 336 24.34 19.77 3.15
CA HIS A 336 24.57 18.33 3.03
C HIS A 336 23.63 17.62 3.99
N VAL A 337 22.63 16.92 3.46
CA VAL A 337 21.58 16.28 4.26
C VAL A 337 21.24 14.92 3.69
N HIS A 338 20.72 14.04 4.53
CA HIS A 338 20.23 12.73 4.09
C HIS A 338 18.75 12.81 3.74
N ARG A 339 18.34 12.17 2.63
CA ARG A 339 16.94 12.15 2.18
C ARG A 339 16.48 10.74 1.81
N PRO A 340 15.24 10.36 2.18
CA PRO A 340 14.65 9.11 1.71
C PRO A 340 14.67 9.04 0.18
N VAL A 341 14.90 7.85 -0.37
CA VAL A 341 15.06 7.62 -1.82
C VAL A 341 13.94 8.24 -2.65
N HIS A 342 12.67 8.04 -2.27
CA HIS A 342 11.52 8.59 -2.98
C HIS A 342 11.40 10.12 -2.97
N LYS A 343 12.21 10.83 -2.15
CA LYS A 343 12.28 12.29 -2.13
C LYS A 343 13.39 12.83 -3.03
N ILE A 344 14.29 11.99 -3.50
CA ILE A 344 15.38 12.36 -4.39
C ILE A 344 14.83 12.47 -5.81
N PRO A 345 15.20 13.52 -6.59
CA PRO A 345 14.80 13.62 -7.98
C PRO A 345 15.19 12.38 -8.77
N HIS A 346 14.25 11.84 -9.54
CA HIS A 346 14.48 10.58 -10.23
C HIS A 346 13.73 10.47 -11.54
N TYR A 347 14.20 9.55 -12.38
CA TYR A 347 13.64 9.21 -13.67
C TYR A 347 13.61 7.69 -13.81
N THR A 348 12.45 7.14 -14.19
CA THR A 348 12.32 5.70 -14.47
C THR A 348 12.89 5.42 -15.85
N PHE A 349 14.15 4.99 -15.88
CA PHE A 349 14.90 4.70 -17.08
C PHE A 349 14.18 3.67 -17.95
N GLY A 350 13.76 2.54 -17.37
CA GLY A 350 13.14 1.50 -18.16
C GLY A 350 12.77 0.28 -17.34
N ARG A 351 12.39 -0.79 -18.04
CA ARG A 351 12.08 -2.10 -17.47
C ARG A 351 12.98 -3.16 -18.08
N LEU A 352 13.30 -4.21 -17.33
CA LEU A 352 14.13 -5.29 -17.82
C LEU A 352 13.40 -6.11 -18.88
N VAL A 353 14.11 -6.52 -19.93
CA VAL A 353 13.58 -7.45 -20.92
C VAL A 353 13.57 -8.85 -20.33
N GLY A 354 12.46 -9.57 -20.53
CA GLY A 354 12.26 -10.92 -19.98
C GLY A 354 11.79 -10.93 -18.52
N PHE A 355 11.80 -9.78 -17.84
CA PHE A 355 11.19 -9.62 -16.52
C PHE A 355 10.75 -8.17 -16.28
N GLU A 356 9.68 -7.75 -16.98
CA GLU A 356 9.24 -6.36 -17.06
C GLU A 356 8.61 -5.80 -15.79
N ASP A 357 8.41 -6.63 -14.77
CA ASP A 357 8.03 -6.18 -13.43
C ASP A 357 9.21 -5.50 -12.71
N ILE A 358 10.45 -5.71 -13.16
CA ILE A 358 11.64 -5.02 -12.67
C ILE A 358 11.86 -3.73 -13.46
N SER A 359 11.91 -2.61 -12.72
CA SER A 359 12.18 -1.28 -13.24
C SER A 359 13.54 -0.77 -12.77
N LEU A 360 14.23 -0.07 -13.67
CA LEU A 360 15.45 0.69 -13.38
C LEU A 360 15.10 2.17 -13.26
N CYS A 361 15.54 2.82 -12.17
CA CYS A 361 15.37 4.24 -11.93
C CYS A 361 16.72 4.91 -11.69
N PHE A 362 16.99 6.02 -12.37
CA PHE A 362 18.11 6.88 -12.06
C PHE A 362 17.72 7.88 -10.97
N LEU A 363 18.53 7.93 -9.91
CA LEU A 363 18.42 8.89 -8.83
C LEU A 363 19.47 9.99 -9.02
N PHE A 364 19.10 11.25 -8.80
CA PHE A 364 19.97 12.41 -8.98
C PHE A 364 20.12 13.22 -7.68
N PRO A 365 21.01 12.80 -6.77
CA PRO A 365 21.20 13.45 -5.46
C PRO A 365 21.54 14.94 -5.54
N ARG A 366 22.31 15.35 -6.55
CA ARG A 366 22.76 16.73 -6.78
C ARG A 366 21.70 17.66 -7.35
N LEU A 367 20.57 17.13 -7.81
CA LEU A 367 19.42 17.91 -8.30
C LEU A 367 18.35 18.15 -7.22
N TYR A 368 18.58 17.66 -6.00
CA TYR A 368 17.63 17.86 -4.90
C TYR A 368 17.45 19.35 -4.60
N ARG A 369 16.20 19.77 -4.40
CA ARG A 369 15.85 21.17 -4.11
C ARG A 369 14.85 21.20 -2.96
N GLY A 370 15.20 21.91 -1.89
CA GLY A 370 14.40 21.93 -0.66
C GLY A 370 13.00 22.53 -0.85
N GLU A 371 12.82 23.40 -1.84
CA GLU A 371 11.54 24.01 -2.19
C GLU A 371 10.66 23.12 -3.09
N GLN A 372 11.22 22.08 -3.70
CA GLN A 372 10.51 21.25 -4.67
C GLN A 372 9.63 20.22 -3.95
N GLN A 373 8.34 20.22 -4.27
CA GLN A 373 7.35 19.35 -3.63
C GLN A 373 7.26 17.96 -4.25
N CYS A 374 7.68 17.81 -5.52
CA CYS A 374 7.69 16.54 -6.25
C CYS A 374 9.11 16.08 -6.56
N SER A 375 9.30 14.78 -6.75
CA SER A 375 10.60 14.20 -7.09
C SER A 375 10.81 13.99 -8.60
N ARG A 376 9.94 14.59 -9.43
CA ARG A 376 10.13 14.65 -10.89
C ARG A 376 11.26 15.63 -11.21
N LEU A 377 12.08 15.35 -12.22
CA LEU A 377 13.04 16.32 -12.72
C LEU A 377 12.31 17.49 -13.39
N ARG A 378 12.88 18.70 -13.29
CA ARG A 378 12.39 19.83 -14.10
C ARG A 378 12.67 19.52 -15.57
N ASP A 379 11.82 20.00 -16.47
CA ASP A 379 11.98 19.75 -17.91
C ASP A 379 13.34 20.24 -18.42
N ASP A 380 13.88 21.34 -17.90
CA ASP A 380 15.21 21.82 -18.26
C ASP A 380 16.33 20.89 -17.78
N ASP A 381 16.24 20.35 -16.56
CA ASP A 381 17.21 19.36 -16.06
C ASP A 381 17.15 18.09 -16.92
N PHE A 382 15.95 17.63 -17.25
CA PHE A 382 15.76 16.41 -18.03
C PHE A 382 16.15 16.59 -19.51
N ARG A 383 15.97 17.78 -20.08
CA ARG A 383 16.50 18.12 -21.41
C ARG A 383 18.02 17.99 -21.44
N VAL A 384 18.72 18.57 -20.45
CA VAL A 384 20.18 18.45 -20.36
C VAL A 384 20.60 16.99 -20.18
N TRP A 385 19.95 16.25 -19.28
CA TRP A 385 20.19 14.82 -19.09
C TRP A 385 20.06 14.02 -20.38
N MET A 386 18.97 14.21 -21.12
CA MET A 386 18.70 13.47 -22.35
C MET A 386 19.66 13.87 -23.47
N ASP A 387 19.76 15.16 -23.78
CA ASP A 387 20.42 15.63 -25.01
C ASP A 387 21.95 15.68 -24.88
N GLN A 388 22.48 15.88 -23.67
CA GLN A 388 23.92 16.05 -23.46
C GLN A 388 24.61 14.83 -22.85
N ILE A 389 23.87 13.93 -22.20
CA ILE A 389 24.44 12.76 -21.52
C ILE A 389 23.90 11.45 -22.10
N LEU A 390 22.60 11.17 -21.91
CA LEU A 390 22.05 9.84 -22.13
C LEU A 390 21.98 9.46 -23.62
N LEU A 391 21.41 10.31 -24.47
CA LEU A 391 21.31 10.03 -25.91
C LEU A 391 22.70 9.93 -26.56
N PRO A 392 23.65 10.86 -26.35
CA PRO A 392 25.00 10.71 -26.87
C PRO A 392 25.69 9.41 -26.45
N ALA A 393 25.52 8.98 -25.19
CA ALA A 393 26.07 7.70 -24.71
C ALA A 393 25.42 6.50 -25.43
N ILE A 394 24.09 6.51 -25.62
CA ILE A 394 23.39 5.45 -26.35
C ILE A 394 23.86 5.41 -27.82
N TYR A 395 23.87 6.54 -28.51
CA TYR A 395 24.23 6.63 -29.94
C TYR A 395 25.70 6.28 -30.20
N ARG A 396 26.60 6.53 -29.24
CA ARG A 396 28.02 6.18 -29.34
C ARG A 396 28.26 4.66 -29.40
N HIS A 397 27.41 3.88 -28.75
CA HIS A 397 27.65 2.45 -28.52
C HIS A 397 26.67 1.53 -29.26
N HIS A 398 25.86 2.05 -30.17
CA HIS A 398 24.91 1.25 -30.94
C HIS A 398 25.01 1.58 -32.44
N ASP A 399 24.75 0.57 -33.28
CA ASP A 399 24.78 0.74 -34.73
C ASP A 399 23.69 1.70 -35.23
N GLY A 400 23.99 2.41 -36.32
CA GLY A 400 23.05 3.30 -37.00
C GLY A 400 21.73 2.64 -37.36
N SER A 401 21.74 1.35 -37.74
CA SER A 401 20.55 0.58 -38.08
C SER A 401 19.60 0.38 -36.89
N LEU A 402 20.11 0.45 -35.68
CA LEU A 402 19.32 0.35 -34.46
C LEU A 402 18.85 1.73 -34.00
N VAL A 403 19.78 2.68 -33.87
CA VAL A 403 19.47 4.02 -33.31
C VAL A 403 18.69 4.91 -34.27
N GLN A 404 18.57 4.56 -35.55
CA GLN A 404 17.65 5.23 -36.47
C GLN A 404 16.19 5.19 -36.00
N HIS A 405 15.83 4.21 -35.16
CA HIS A 405 14.50 4.07 -34.58
C HIS A 405 14.32 4.83 -33.27
N TYR A 406 15.38 5.44 -32.73
CA TYR A 406 15.35 6.15 -31.45
C TYR A 406 15.08 7.64 -31.65
N PRO A 407 14.55 8.32 -30.61
CA PRO A 407 14.37 9.76 -30.68
C PRO A 407 15.72 10.46 -30.66
N SER A 408 15.85 11.51 -31.47
CA SER A 408 17.07 12.31 -31.60
C SER A 408 17.26 13.37 -30.51
N SER A 409 16.23 13.63 -29.69
CA SER A 409 16.30 14.61 -28.59
C SER A 409 15.17 14.42 -27.56
N PHE A 410 15.26 15.15 -26.46
CA PHE A 410 14.20 15.35 -25.48
C PHE A 410 12.92 15.88 -26.14
N ASP A 411 13.02 16.92 -26.97
CA ASP A 411 11.85 17.52 -27.60
C ASP A 411 11.19 16.55 -28.60
N HIS A 412 12.00 15.80 -29.37
CA HIS A 412 11.50 14.74 -30.24
C HIS A 412 10.75 13.66 -29.43
N SER A 413 11.35 13.19 -28.33
CA SER A 413 10.72 12.21 -27.43
C SER A 413 9.37 12.68 -26.89
N ARG A 414 9.31 13.94 -26.42
CA ARG A 414 8.10 14.53 -25.84
C ARG A 414 7.00 14.71 -26.90
N LEU A 415 7.36 15.20 -28.09
CA LEU A 415 6.40 15.40 -29.18
C LEU A 415 5.82 14.05 -29.62
N ASN A 416 6.65 13.02 -29.83
CA ASN A 416 6.16 11.68 -30.18
C ASN A 416 5.21 11.11 -29.13
N ALA A 417 5.54 11.26 -27.84
CA ALA A 417 4.67 10.77 -26.77
C ALA A 417 3.30 11.47 -26.75
N THR A 418 3.20 12.73 -27.20
CA THR A 418 1.94 13.47 -27.23
C THR A 418 1.19 13.39 -28.56
N ALA A 419 1.83 12.89 -29.63
CA ALA A 419 1.31 12.89 -30.99
C ALA A 419 -0.13 12.35 -31.06
N ARG A 420 -0.41 11.15 -30.55
CA ARG A 420 -1.79 10.60 -30.54
C ARG A 420 -2.78 11.48 -29.78
N GLY A 421 -2.37 12.10 -28.69
CA GLY A 421 -3.24 12.95 -27.86
C GLY A 421 -3.44 14.35 -28.44
N VAL A 422 -2.58 14.82 -29.34
CA VAL A 422 -2.60 16.17 -29.92
C VAL A 422 -3.09 16.16 -31.37
N GLU A 423 -2.52 15.29 -32.19
CA GLU A 423 -2.74 15.23 -33.64
C GLU A 423 -4.05 14.54 -34.01
N MET A 424 -4.48 13.54 -33.22
CA MET A 424 -5.75 12.83 -33.46
C MET A 424 -6.98 13.51 -32.80
N ARG A 425 -6.85 14.77 -32.35
CA ARG A 425 -7.98 15.48 -31.72
C ARG A 425 -9.04 15.88 -32.74
N SER A 426 -10.22 15.27 -32.66
CA SER A 426 -11.38 15.64 -33.47
C SER A 426 -12.49 16.35 -32.66
N GLN A 427 -12.44 16.33 -31.33
CA GLN A 427 -13.44 16.91 -30.42
C GLN A 427 -12.78 17.57 -29.20
N ARG A 428 -13.45 18.57 -28.59
CA ARG A 428 -12.98 19.30 -27.40
C ARG A 428 -13.17 18.44 -26.14
N VAL A 429 -12.13 17.74 -25.69
CA VAL A 429 -12.09 17.13 -24.33
C VAL A 429 -10.67 17.25 -23.74
N ASP A 430 -10.62 17.49 -22.42
CA ASP A 430 -9.50 17.67 -21.48
C ASP A 430 -8.32 18.59 -21.92
N PRO A 431 -7.94 19.63 -21.15
CA PRO A 431 -6.89 20.57 -21.53
C PRO A 431 -5.47 19.98 -21.53
N VAL A 432 -5.28 18.75 -21.04
CA VAL A 432 -3.97 18.07 -20.98
C VAL A 432 -3.90 16.98 -22.04
N ALA A 433 -2.93 17.07 -22.94
CA ALA A 433 -2.67 16.00 -23.91
C ALA A 433 -2.30 14.70 -23.17
N ARG A 434 -3.02 13.62 -23.47
CA ARG A 434 -2.66 12.30 -22.95
C ARG A 434 -1.34 11.85 -23.57
N GLU A 435 -0.30 11.68 -22.75
CA GLU A 435 0.99 11.13 -23.15
C GLU A 435 0.88 9.61 -23.33
N GLN A 436 1.31 9.10 -24.48
CA GLN A 436 1.53 7.69 -24.72
C GLN A 436 2.85 7.23 -24.09
N LEU A 437 2.84 6.02 -23.55
CA LEU A 437 4.06 5.36 -23.13
C LEU A 437 4.76 4.80 -24.38
N LEU A 438 5.87 5.44 -24.77
CA LEU A 438 6.76 4.96 -25.81
C LEU A 438 8.04 4.42 -25.17
N PHE A 439 8.48 3.24 -25.61
CA PHE A 439 9.70 2.60 -25.15
C PHE A 439 10.51 2.05 -26.32
N TYR A 440 11.83 2.01 -26.13
CA TYR A 440 12.81 1.53 -27.11
C TYR A 440 13.66 0.43 -26.48
N PHE A 441 14.01 -0.60 -27.23
CA PHE A 441 14.82 -1.71 -26.73
C PHE A 441 16.30 -1.33 -26.75
N LEU A 442 17.00 -1.40 -25.62
CA LEU A 442 18.45 -1.28 -25.53
C LEU A 442 19.08 -2.67 -25.37
N PRO A 443 19.88 -3.15 -26.35
CA PRO A 443 20.61 -4.42 -26.27
C PRO A 443 21.55 -4.52 -25.06
N PRO A 444 21.75 -5.72 -24.49
CA PRO A 444 22.59 -5.92 -23.31
C PRO A 444 24.09 -5.70 -23.56
N ASP A 445 24.59 -6.07 -24.74
CA ASP A 445 26.03 -6.21 -25.04
C ASP A 445 26.84 -4.91 -24.84
N THR A 446 26.18 -3.76 -24.86
CA THR A 446 26.82 -2.45 -24.75
C THR A 446 26.37 -1.63 -23.53
N LEU A 447 25.51 -2.19 -22.66
CA LEU A 447 24.99 -1.45 -21.50
C LEU A 447 26.08 -1.04 -20.50
N SER A 448 27.11 -1.87 -20.32
CA SER A 448 28.29 -1.51 -19.50
C SER A 448 29.01 -0.29 -20.06
N LEU A 449 29.21 -0.24 -21.38
CA LEU A 449 29.87 0.86 -22.09
C LEU A 449 29.02 2.13 -22.07
N VAL A 450 27.70 2.01 -22.28
CA VAL A 450 26.76 3.14 -22.15
C VAL A 450 26.84 3.74 -20.75
N TRP A 451 26.83 2.90 -19.70
CA TRP A 451 26.97 3.40 -18.33
C TRP A 451 28.32 4.07 -18.07
N ALA A 452 29.42 3.47 -18.53
CA ALA A 452 30.75 4.07 -18.41
C ALA A 452 30.82 5.43 -19.12
N SER A 453 30.26 5.54 -20.33
CA SER A 453 30.18 6.79 -21.09
C SER A 453 29.32 7.86 -20.40
N ILE A 454 28.26 7.47 -19.69
CA ILE A 454 27.45 8.39 -18.88
C ILE A 454 28.33 8.99 -17.76
N LEU A 455 29.03 8.14 -17.02
CA LEU A 455 29.89 8.58 -15.91
C LEU A 455 31.06 9.45 -16.41
N GLU A 456 31.74 9.01 -17.48
CA GLU A 456 32.83 9.77 -18.13
C GLU A 456 32.36 11.16 -18.58
N THR A 457 31.17 11.27 -19.18
CA THR A 457 30.62 12.56 -19.63
C THR A 457 30.34 13.50 -18.46
N ILE A 458 29.90 12.96 -17.32
CA ILE A 458 29.66 13.72 -16.08
C ILE A 458 30.98 14.19 -15.46
N GLU A 459 32.04 13.37 -15.51
CA GLU A 459 33.35 13.66 -14.91
C GLU A 459 34.23 14.59 -15.77
N SER A 460 34.29 14.37 -17.09
CA SER A 460 35.30 14.98 -17.97
C SER A 460 35.04 16.44 -18.36
N ALA A 461 33.78 16.86 -18.58
CA ALA A 461 33.50 18.22 -19.07
C ALA A 461 32.03 18.72 -18.95
N GLY A 462 31.02 17.87 -18.72
CA GLY A 462 29.63 18.18 -19.09
C GLY A 462 28.79 18.91 -18.01
N PRO A 463 28.01 18.23 -17.16
CA PRO A 463 27.21 18.91 -16.12
C PRO A 463 27.31 18.25 -14.73
N GLN A 464 28.11 18.82 -13.82
CA GLN A 464 28.32 18.32 -12.43
C GLN A 464 27.05 18.23 -11.58
N GLN A 465 25.95 18.85 -12.01
CA GLN A 465 24.64 18.71 -11.38
C GLN A 465 24.07 17.29 -11.45
N PHE A 466 24.66 16.39 -12.26
CA PHE A 466 24.31 14.96 -12.33
C PHE A 466 25.32 14.04 -11.64
N SER A 467 26.34 14.58 -10.96
CA SER A 467 27.26 13.75 -10.17
C SER A 467 26.51 12.94 -9.10
N ASP A 468 27.11 11.82 -8.70
CA ASP A 468 26.53 10.85 -7.77
C ASP A 468 25.23 10.18 -8.27
N VAL A 469 24.99 10.19 -9.60
CA VAL A 469 23.87 9.45 -10.20
C VAL A 469 23.95 7.98 -9.80
N THR A 470 22.84 7.43 -9.31
CA THR A 470 22.77 6.05 -8.83
C THR A 470 21.63 5.30 -9.51
N ILE A 471 21.82 4.02 -9.78
CA ILE A 471 20.79 3.13 -10.33
C ILE A 471 20.06 2.46 -9.17
N LEU A 472 18.75 2.69 -9.08
CA LEU A 472 17.84 1.93 -8.23
C LEU A 472 17.16 0.86 -9.10
N VAL A 473 17.23 -0.38 -8.64
CA VAL A 473 16.46 -1.51 -9.17
C VAL A 473 15.27 -1.72 -8.23
N GLN A 474 14.08 -1.84 -8.79
CA GLN A 474 12.89 -2.18 -8.01
C GLN A 474 11.97 -3.13 -8.78
N GLY A 475 11.41 -4.11 -8.09
CA GLY A 475 10.32 -4.95 -8.54
C GLY A 475 9.27 -5.02 -7.46
N LYS A 476 8.00 -4.98 -7.83
CA LYS A 476 6.86 -5.08 -6.89
C LYS A 476 5.81 -6.02 -7.46
N ASN A 477 4.96 -6.55 -6.57
CA ASN A 477 3.85 -7.42 -6.93
C ASN A 477 4.31 -8.74 -7.58
N LEU A 478 5.43 -9.28 -7.10
CA LEU A 478 6.01 -10.55 -7.54
C LEU A 478 5.39 -11.75 -6.81
N LYS A 479 4.56 -11.50 -5.78
CA LYS A 479 4.02 -12.50 -4.86
C LYS A 479 3.26 -13.64 -5.53
N THR A 480 2.54 -13.38 -6.63
CA THR A 480 1.75 -14.40 -7.32
C THR A 480 2.56 -15.17 -8.34
N LEU A 481 3.67 -14.58 -8.80
CA LEU A 481 4.58 -15.18 -9.77
C LEU A 481 5.48 -16.22 -9.10
N THR A 482 5.93 -15.92 -7.88
CA THR A 482 6.91 -16.74 -7.15
C THR A 482 6.29 -17.65 -6.10
N LYS A 483 4.95 -17.73 -6.04
CA LYS A 483 4.24 -18.43 -4.97
C LYS A 483 4.38 -19.94 -5.07
N ALA A 484 4.84 -20.59 -4.01
CA ALA A 484 4.89 -22.05 -3.95
C ALA A 484 4.62 -22.61 -2.55
N ASN A 485 4.29 -23.91 -2.47
CA ASN A 485 3.98 -24.61 -1.21
C ASN A 485 5.22 -25.24 -0.53
N THR A 486 6.38 -25.12 -1.14
CA THR A 486 7.69 -25.45 -0.56
C THR A 486 8.63 -24.28 -0.79
N TRP A 487 9.68 -24.19 0.02
CA TRP A 487 10.70 -23.17 -0.14
C TRP A 487 11.47 -23.36 -1.45
N ASP A 488 11.87 -24.60 -1.77
CA ASP A 488 12.64 -24.90 -2.97
C ASP A 488 11.90 -24.54 -4.25
N SER A 489 10.59 -24.86 -4.33
CA SER A 489 9.79 -24.46 -5.49
C SER A 489 9.67 -22.93 -5.60
N MET A 490 9.54 -22.20 -4.49
CA MET A 490 9.55 -20.72 -4.53
C MET A 490 10.89 -20.19 -5.05
N MET A 491 12.00 -20.77 -4.61
CA MET A 491 13.35 -20.44 -5.10
C MET A 491 13.50 -20.74 -6.59
N GLN A 492 12.97 -21.86 -7.07
CA GLN A 492 13.00 -22.24 -8.49
C GLN A 492 12.19 -21.25 -9.34
N GLU A 493 10.95 -20.94 -8.95
CA GLU A 493 10.11 -19.95 -9.65
C GLU A 493 10.80 -18.58 -9.68
N PHE A 494 11.35 -18.13 -8.56
CA PHE A 494 12.11 -16.88 -8.53
C PHE A 494 13.33 -16.92 -9.45
N ALA A 495 14.14 -17.97 -9.39
CA ALA A 495 15.35 -18.12 -10.20
C ALA A 495 15.07 -18.15 -11.70
N GLN A 496 13.95 -18.75 -12.14
CA GLN A 496 13.55 -18.79 -13.56
C GLN A 496 13.39 -17.38 -14.15
N HIS A 497 12.91 -16.43 -13.36
CA HIS A 497 12.78 -15.04 -13.80
C HIS A 497 14.05 -14.22 -13.50
N TRP A 498 14.54 -14.32 -12.26
CA TRP A 498 15.62 -13.49 -11.73
C TRP A 498 16.98 -13.83 -12.35
N GLY A 499 17.40 -15.11 -12.28
CA GLY A 499 18.74 -15.53 -12.73
C GLY A 499 18.98 -15.36 -14.23
N ASN A 500 17.91 -15.38 -15.03
CA ASN A 500 17.99 -15.17 -16.48
C ASN A 500 18.10 -13.69 -16.85
N THR A 501 17.61 -12.77 -16.02
CA THR A 501 17.48 -11.35 -16.39
C THR A 501 18.39 -10.40 -15.61
N ILE A 502 18.87 -10.82 -14.44
CA ILE A 502 19.71 -10.02 -13.56
C ILE A 502 21.13 -10.61 -13.49
N ASP A 503 22.12 -9.74 -13.64
CA ASP A 503 23.50 -10.02 -13.25
C ASP A 503 23.76 -9.48 -11.84
N GLU A 504 23.79 -10.38 -10.86
CA GLU A 504 23.97 -10.02 -9.46
C GLU A 504 25.35 -9.41 -9.16
N SER A 505 26.36 -9.64 -9.99
CA SER A 505 27.71 -9.07 -9.80
C SER A 505 27.71 -7.53 -9.90
N HIS A 506 26.69 -6.98 -10.55
CA HIS A 506 26.47 -5.54 -10.67
C HIS A 506 25.57 -4.96 -9.57
N LEU A 507 25.00 -5.78 -8.70
CA LEU A 507 24.22 -5.30 -7.55
C LEU A 507 25.13 -4.79 -6.43
N SER A 508 24.58 -3.89 -5.62
CA SER A 508 25.23 -3.42 -4.39
C SER A 508 24.86 -4.28 -3.19
N ASN A 509 25.65 -4.16 -2.12
CA ASN A 509 25.33 -4.78 -0.83
C ASN A 509 24.04 -4.22 -0.20
N GLN A 510 23.54 -3.08 -0.67
CA GLN A 510 22.27 -2.49 -0.29
C GLN A 510 21.15 -2.97 -1.22
N PHE A 511 20.93 -4.29 -1.23
CA PHE A 511 19.89 -4.94 -2.00
C PHE A 511 19.05 -5.82 -1.10
N TYR A 512 17.72 -5.72 -1.25
CA TYR A 512 16.77 -6.31 -0.31
C TYR A 512 15.62 -7.00 -1.05
N ILE A 513 15.10 -8.05 -0.41
CA ILE A 513 14.00 -8.89 -0.88
C ILE A 513 12.92 -8.91 0.21
N ASP A 514 11.66 -8.76 -0.19
CA ASP A 514 10.51 -8.98 0.68
C ASP A 514 10.09 -10.45 0.60
N LEU A 515 10.54 -11.23 1.58
CA LEU A 515 10.22 -12.63 1.74
C LEU A 515 8.85 -12.78 2.42
N GLY A 516 7.90 -13.40 1.73
CA GLY A 516 6.55 -13.67 2.21
C GLY A 516 6.33 -15.14 2.61
N LYS A 517 5.61 -15.34 3.71
CA LYS A 517 4.97 -16.59 4.10
C LYS A 517 3.48 -16.32 4.29
N GLU A 518 2.64 -17.12 3.64
CA GLU A 518 1.20 -17.05 3.81
C GLU A 518 0.66 -18.33 4.41
N THR A 519 -0.18 -18.20 5.43
CA THR A 519 -0.98 -19.29 5.98
C THR A 519 -2.41 -19.03 5.55
N CYS A 520 -3.04 -19.92 4.81
CA CYS A 520 -4.37 -19.70 4.25
C CYS A 520 -5.26 -20.92 4.50
N PRO A 521 -6.53 -20.75 4.91
CA PRO A 521 -7.47 -21.87 5.00
C PRO A 521 -7.59 -22.58 3.64
N ALA A 522 -7.67 -23.90 3.65
CA ALA A 522 -7.84 -24.68 2.44
C ALA A 522 -9.20 -24.38 1.78
N GLY A 523 -9.33 -24.73 0.51
CA GLY A 523 -10.57 -24.61 -0.24
C GLY A 523 -10.60 -23.43 -1.21
N ARG A 524 -11.56 -23.49 -2.13
CA ARG A 524 -11.65 -22.56 -3.27
C ARG A 524 -12.41 -21.30 -2.89
N SER A 525 -11.80 -20.15 -3.15
CA SER A 525 -12.52 -18.88 -3.23
C SER A 525 -13.50 -18.90 -4.40
N GLN A 526 -14.69 -18.32 -4.22
CA GLN A 526 -15.67 -18.12 -5.28
C GLN A 526 -15.94 -16.62 -5.47
N VAL A 527 -16.32 -16.22 -6.69
CA VAL A 527 -16.69 -14.82 -6.99
C VAL A 527 -18.19 -14.66 -6.76
N GLY A 528 -18.57 -13.75 -5.86
CA GLY A 528 -19.96 -13.51 -5.45
C GLY A 528 -20.86 -12.79 -6.47
N GLY A 529 -20.58 -12.89 -7.77
CA GLY A 529 -21.21 -12.07 -8.82
C GLY A 529 -21.76 -12.83 -10.03
N GLY A 530 -21.69 -14.15 -10.05
CA GLY A 530 -22.34 -14.94 -11.10
C GLY A 530 -23.85 -14.89 -10.93
N ARG A 531 -24.59 -14.53 -11.98
CA ARG A 531 -26.00 -14.90 -12.09
C ARG A 531 -26.08 -16.38 -11.73
N LEU A 532 -26.72 -16.72 -10.63
CA LEU A 532 -27.33 -18.03 -10.51
C LEU A 532 -28.36 -18.05 -11.65
N ASP A 533 -27.95 -18.55 -12.82
CA ASP A 533 -28.92 -18.98 -13.82
C ASP A 533 -29.79 -20.01 -13.11
N ALA A 534 -30.98 -19.55 -12.73
CA ALA A 534 -32.05 -20.34 -12.12
C ALA A 534 -32.63 -21.35 -13.13
N SER A 535 -31.80 -21.95 -13.98
CA SER A 535 -32.20 -22.87 -15.04
C SER A 535 -31.07 -23.79 -15.49
N ARG A 536 -30.44 -24.50 -14.55
CA ARG A 536 -29.96 -25.87 -14.85
C ARG A 536 -30.36 -26.83 -13.74
N HIS A 537 -31.47 -27.51 -14.02
CA HIS A 537 -31.94 -28.78 -13.49
C HIS A 537 -32.16 -28.88 -11.97
N ARG A 538 -33.42 -28.66 -11.58
CA ARG A 538 -34.07 -29.55 -10.62
C ARG A 538 -34.20 -30.93 -11.28
N SER A 539 -33.49 -31.90 -10.74
CA SER A 539 -33.93 -33.29 -10.67
C SER A 539 -32.97 -34.02 -9.74
N ASP A 540 -33.54 -34.34 -8.57
CA ASP A 540 -33.19 -35.44 -7.66
C ASP A 540 -31.94 -35.34 -6.78
N GLY A 541 -32.18 -35.39 -5.45
CA GLY A 541 -31.25 -35.93 -4.46
C GLY A 541 -30.46 -34.92 -3.62
N GLU A 542 -31.01 -34.62 -2.44
CA GLU A 542 -30.36 -34.08 -1.24
C GLU A 542 -29.72 -32.67 -1.25
N PRO A 543 -29.91 -31.87 -0.18
CA PRO A 543 -29.09 -30.70 0.05
C PRO A 543 -27.64 -31.16 0.25
N ARG A 544 -26.71 -30.74 -0.61
CA ARG A 544 -25.28 -31.05 -0.41
C ARG A 544 -24.83 -30.50 0.94
N ALA A 545 -24.79 -31.35 1.96
CA ALA A 545 -24.35 -31.07 3.32
C ALA A 545 -22.84 -30.75 3.45
N ASN A 546 -22.15 -30.33 2.38
CA ASN A 546 -20.68 -30.24 2.31
C ASN A 546 -20.12 -28.96 1.66
N GLN A 547 -20.89 -27.87 1.52
CA GLN A 547 -20.29 -26.56 1.19
C GLN A 547 -19.84 -25.84 2.46
N LEU A 548 -18.62 -26.15 2.92
CA LEU A 548 -17.96 -25.48 4.04
C LEU A 548 -17.92 -23.97 3.83
N VAL A 549 -18.14 -23.19 4.89
CA VAL A 549 -18.22 -21.73 4.81
C VAL A 549 -16.84 -21.14 4.48
N PRO A 550 -16.72 -20.15 3.57
CA PRO A 550 -15.47 -19.43 3.35
C PRO A 550 -14.98 -18.75 4.63
N GLN A 551 -13.70 -18.92 4.96
CA GLN A 551 -13.12 -18.45 6.21
C GLN A 551 -12.07 -17.37 5.98
N THR A 552 -12.05 -16.39 6.89
CA THR A 552 -10.97 -15.42 7.03
C THR A 552 -10.27 -15.68 8.35
N ILE A 553 -8.96 -15.84 8.30
CA ILE A 553 -8.14 -15.90 9.51
C ILE A 553 -7.47 -14.55 9.83
N LEU A 554 -7.42 -14.24 11.12
CA LEU A 554 -6.92 -12.98 11.67
C LEU A 554 -5.93 -13.26 12.80
N TRP A 555 -4.79 -12.56 12.83
CA TRP A 555 -3.81 -12.72 13.90
C TRP A 555 -4.40 -12.42 15.28
N ARG A 556 -4.13 -13.28 16.26
CA ARG A 556 -4.41 -12.96 17.67
C ARG A 556 -3.45 -11.87 18.11
N ARG A 557 -3.97 -10.83 18.75
CA ARG A 557 -3.18 -9.71 19.26
C ARG A 557 -2.06 -10.18 20.20
N CYS A 558 -2.36 -11.11 21.10
CA CYS A 558 -1.37 -11.65 22.04
C CYS A 558 -0.21 -12.40 21.36
N CYS A 559 -0.45 -13.06 20.22
CA CYS A 559 0.60 -13.71 19.46
C CYS A 559 1.49 -12.69 18.75
N LEU A 560 0.91 -11.61 18.23
CA LEU A 560 1.66 -10.49 17.67
C LEU A 560 2.55 -9.81 18.73
N GLU A 561 2.00 -9.58 19.92
CA GLU A 561 2.74 -8.99 21.05
C GLU A 561 3.87 -9.91 21.51
N SER A 562 3.59 -11.21 21.65
CA SER A 562 4.60 -12.21 22.00
C SER A 562 5.73 -12.31 20.98
N TYR A 563 5.41 -12.25 19.69
CA TYR A 563 6.41 -12.19 18.62
C TYR A 563 7.29 -10.94 18.74
N ALA A 564 6.68 -9.77 18.97
CA ALA A 564 7.40 -8.51 19.13
C ALA A 564 8.36 -8.51 20.32
N GLU A 565 7.95 -9.13 21.42
CA GLU A 565 8.80 -9.31 22.60
C GLU A 565 9.95 -10.29 22.31
N TRP A 566 9.64 -11.46 21.75
CA TRP A 566 10.61 -12.50 21.45
C TRP A 566 11.73 -12.00 20.52
N ILE A 567 11.36 -11.35 19.40
CA ILE A 567 12.36 -10.84 18.45
C ILE A 567 13.18 -9.68 19.06
N GLY A 568 12.57 -8.91 19.97
CA GLY A 568 13.24 -7.84 20.70
C GLY A 568 14.22 -8.34 21.77
N GLN A 569 13.98 -9.52 22.35
CA GLN A 569 14.81 -10.15 23.38
C GLN A 569 16.04 -10.87 22.83
N GLN A 570 16.17 -11.00 21.51
CA GLN A 570 17.36 -11.61 20.88
C GLN A 570 18.64 -10.78 21.08
N HIS A 571 18.52 -9.60 21.71
CA HIS A 571 19.60 -8.68 21.99
C HIS A 571 19.57 -8.17 23.42
N PRO A 572 20.73 -7.70 23.94
CA PRO A 572 20.82 -7.08 25.25
C PRO A 572 19.82 -5.93 25.43
N PRO A 573 19.29 -5.71 26.64
CA PRO A 573 18.24 -4.73 26.92
C PRO A 573 18.65 -3.28 26.64
N GLU A 574 19.95 -2.98 26.57
CA GLU A 574 20.49 -1.67 26.22
C GLU A 574 20.28 -1.33 24.73
N ILE A 575 20.05 -2.34 23.89
CA ILE A 575 19.82 -2.14 22.45
C ILE A 575 18.38 -1.67 22.24
N PRO A 576 18.16 -0.54 21.54
CA PRO A 576 16.83 -0.06 21.26
C PRO A 576 15.99 -1.10 20.51
N ARG A 577 14.84 -1.45 21.09
CA ARG A 577 13.87 -2.36 20.46
C ARG A 577 13.42 -1.85 19.08
N PRO A 578 13.02 -2.76 18.17
CA PRO A 578 12.38 -2.39 16.92
C PRO A 578 11.22 -1.43 17.17
N LYS A 579 11.04 -0.49 16.25
CA LYS A 579 9.89 0.41 16.30
C LYS A 579 8.65 -0.40 15.94
N GLN A 580 7.79 -0.58 16.93
CA GLN A 580 6.55 -1.32 16.80
C GLN A 580 5.40 -0.41 16.38
N GLN A 581 4.61 -0.88 15.42
CA GLN A 581 3.35 -0.25 15.05
C GLN A 581 2.26 -1.31 14.91
N PHE A 582 1.25 -1.23 15.76
CA PHE A 582 0.07 -2.07 15.72
C PHE A 582 -1.06 -1.39 14.93
N TYR A 583 -1.82 -2.16 14.17
CA TYR A 583 -2.95 -1.71 13.38
C TYR A 583 -4.19 -2.54 13.76
N PRO A 584 -5.16 -1.96 14.48
CA PRO A 584 -6.41 -2.66 14.79
C PRO A 584 -7.26 -2.84 13.51
N ILE A 585 -8.08 -3.88 13.48
CA ILE A 585 -9.04 -4.13 12.40
C ILE A 585 -10.47 -3.97 12.95
N SER A 586 -11.28 -3.12 12.32
CA SER A 586 -12.72 -2.97 12.63
C SER A 586 -13.08 -2.83 14.11
N LEU A 587 -12.27 -2.08 14.87
CA LEU A 587 -12.44 -1.88 16.32
C LEU A 587 -12.43 -3.19 17.15
N LEU A 588 -12.00 -4.31 16.57
CA LEU A 588 -11.88 -5.60 17.24
C LEU A 588 -10.60 -5.59 18.08
N HIS A 589 -10.77 -5.66 19.41
CA HIS A 589 -9.68 -5.53 20.36
C HIS A 589 -8.65 -6.68 20.27
N ASP A 590 -9.11 -7.89 20.03
CA ASP A 590 -8.31 -9.12 20.18
C ASP A 590 -7.46 -9.47 18.95
N THR A 591 -7.49 -8.62 17.92
CA THR A 591 -6.89 -8.91 16.62
C THR A 591 -6.33 -7.65 15.96
N GLY A 592 -5.40 -7.84 15.02
CA GLY A 592 -4.88 -6.74 14.23
C GLY A 592 -3.75 -7.17 13.31
N SER A 593 -2.94 -6.18 12.95
CA SER A 593 -1.70 -6.36 12.20
C SER A 593 -0.54 -5.67 12.93
N LEU A 594 0.68 -6.13 12.69
CA LEU A 594 1.88 -5.63 13.32
C LEU A 594 2.95 -5.31 12.28
N THR A 595 3.61 -4.16 12.43
CA THR A 595 4.86 -3.85 11.74
C THR A 595 5.95 -3.60 12.76
N LEU A 596 7.10 -4.26 12.61
CA LEU A 596 8.31 -4.05 13.38
C LEU A 596 9.41 -3.53 12.46
N GLU A 597 9.81 -2.27 12.61
CA GLU A 597 10.91 -1.67 11.85
C GLU A 597 12.20 -1.70 12.68
N THR A 598 13.24 -2.34 12.17
CA THR A 598 14.53 -2.42 12.87
C THR A 598 15.20 -1.04 12.88
N ARG A 599 15.81 -0.68 14.01
CA ARG A 599 16.55 0.58 14.09
C ARG A 599 17.88 0.45 13.37
N ARG A 600 18.37 1.55 12.76
CA ARG A 600 19.65 1.53 12.03
C ARG A 600 20.84 1.07 12.87
N SER A 601 20.81 1.35 14.16
CA SER A 601 21.85 0.96 15.13
C SER A 601 21.68 -0.46 15.67
N SER A 602 20.61 -1.18 15.32
CA SER A 602 20.38 -2.53 15.84
C SER A 602 21.22 -3.58 15.11
N PRO A 603 21.68 -4.65 15.80
CA PRO A 603 22.39 -5.73 15.14
C PRO A 603 21.53 -6.42 14.07
N GLN A 604 20.22 -6.57 14.26
CA GLN A 604 19.36 -7.12 13.20
C GLN A 604 19.40 -6.31 11.90
N ARG A 605 19.44 -4.96 12.01
CA ARG A 605 19.59 -4.10 10.81
C ARG A 605 20.94 -4.34 10.14
N GLN A 606 22.02 -4.40 10.91
CA GLN A 606 23.38 -4.62 10.38
C GLN A 606 23.50 -6.01 9.74
N ALA A 607 22.82 -7.01 10.29
CA ALA A 607 22.71 -8.35 9.75
C ALA A 607 21.73 -8.47 8.57
N GLY A 608 21.00 -7.41 8.22
CA GLY A 608 20.23 -7.30 6.97
C GLY A 608 18.71 -7.33 7.09
N LEU A 609 18.11 -7.41 8.28
CA LEU A 609 16.65 -7.34 8.45
C LEU A 609 16.21 -5.88 8.61
N LEU A 610 15.40 -5.36 7.67
CA LEU A 610 14.90 -3.98 7.73
C LEU A 610 13.55 -3.85 8.46
N TYR A 611 12.63 -4.78 8.21
CA TYR A 611 11.37 -4.85 8.95
C TYR A 611 10.75 -6.24 8.88
N THR A 612 9.78 -6.48 9.76
CA THR A 612 8.80 -7.56 9.65
C THR A 612 7.38 -6.99 9.67
N GLN A 613 6.48 -7.55 8.85
CA GLN A 613 5.06 -7.25 8.85
C GLN A 613 4.25 -8.54 9.01
N LEU A 614 3.27 -8.51 9.91
CA LEU A 614 2.32 -9.59 10.17
C LEU A 614 0.91 -9.02 9.99
N TYR A 615 0.16 -9.51 9.01
CA TYR A 615 -1.19 -8.99 8.72
C TYR A 615 -2.12 -10.04 8.12
N SER A 616 -3.41 -9.76 8.05
CA SER A 616 -4.37 -10.58 7.30
C SER A 616 -4.51 -10.08 5.85
N SER A 617 -4.53 -11.01 4.89
CA SER A 617 -4.67 -10.69 3.46
C SER A 617 -6.03 -10.11 3.10
N VAL A 618 -7.00 -10.09 4.03
CA VAL A 618 -8.28 -9.37 3.84
C VAL A 618 -8.09 -7.88 3.54
N LYS A 619 -6.93 -7.30 3.87
CA LYS A 619 -6.57 -5.92 3.49
C LYS A 619 -6.64 -5.67 1.98
N GLU A 620 -6.44 -6.70 1.15
CA GLU A 620 -6.44 -6.60 -0.32
C GLU A 620 -7.82 -6.25 -0.88
N VAL A 621 -8.90 -6.41 -0.10
CA VAL A 621 -10.23 -5.89 -0.46
C VAL A 621 -10.23 -4.37 -0.60
N PHE A 622 -9.35 -3.68 0.14
CA PHE A 622 -9.32 -2.21 0.21
C PHE A 622 -8.11 -1.58 -0.47
N ALA A 623 -6.99 -2.30 -0.58
CA ALA A 623 -5.77 -1.81 -1.19
C ALA A 623 -5.81 -1.91 -2.73
N ALA A 624 -5.82 -0.77 -3.43
CA ALA A 624 -5.71 -0.74 -4.89
C ALA A 624 -4.50 0.11 -5.32
N GLY A 625 -3.40 -0.54 -5.74
CA GLY A 625 -2.18 0.16 -6.16
C GLY A 625 -1.63 1.12 -5.11
N ASP A 626 -1.52 0.67 -3.86
CA ASP A 626 -1.17 1.46 -2.67
C ASP A 626 -2.19 2.59 -2.30
N VAL A 627 -3.36 2.63 -2.94
CA VAL A 627 -4.44 3.57 -2.60
C VAL A 627 -5.46 2.90 -1.67
N TYR A 628 -5.49 3.36 -0.43
CA TYR A 628 -6.45 2.94 0.59
C TYR A 628 -7.67 3.88 0.65
N PRO A 629 -8.83 3.38 1.08
CA PRO A 629 -9.99 4.23 1.35
C PRO A 629 -9.62 5.37 2.31
N PHE A 630 -10.20 6.55 2.09
CA PHE A 630 -10.06 7.75 2.91
C PHE A 630 -8.63 8.28 3.08
N SER A 631 -7.69 7.85 2.24
CA SER A 631 -6.29 8.30 2.32
C SER A 631 -6.07 9.75 1.86
N ASN A 632 -7.03 10.34 1.14
CA ASN A 632 -6.99 11.74 0.70
C ASN A 632 -7.48 12.67 1.83
N PRO A 633 -6.59 13.40 2.53
CA PRO A 633 -6.98 14.25 3.65
C PRO A 633 -7.88 15.42 3.21
N ALA A 634 -7.82 15.82 1.93
CA ALA A 634 -8.68 16.88 1.42
C ALA A 634 -10.17 16.50 1.41
N LEU A 635 -10.50 15.21 1.50
CA LEU A 635 -11.90 14.76 1.65
C LEU A 635 -12.57 15.33 2.90
N GLU A 636 -11.81 15.66 3.96
CA GLU A 636 -12.35 16.30 5.16
C GLU A 636 -13.00 17.66 4.85
N THR A 637 -12.54 18.34 3.80
CA THR A 637 -13.14 19.62 3.37
C THR A 637 -14.58 19.46 2.88
N LEU A 638 -15.01 18.25 2.48
CA LEU A 638 -16.40 17.99 2.13
C LEU A 638 -17.33 18.08 3.34
N ALA A 639 -16.81 17.91 4.57
CA ALA A 639 -17.58 18.03 5.80
C ALA A 639 -17.74 19.48 6.28
N LEU A 640 -17.05 20.45 5.64
CA LEU A 640 -17.15 21.85 6.00
C LEU A 640 -18.40 22.50 5.41
N ASP A 641 -19.00 23.39 6.19
CA ASP A 641 -20.13 24.22 5.75
C ASP A 641 -19.79 24.94 4.42
N PRO A 642 -20.68 24.93 3.41
CA PRO A 642 -20.42 25.57 2.13
C PRO A 642 -20.14 27.08 2.23
N GLN A 643 -20.79 27.80 3.16
CA GLN A 643 -20.53 29.23 3.37
C GLN A 643 -19.17 29.45 4.01
N LEU A 644 -18.77 28.60 4.96
CA LEU A 644 -17.42 28.63 5.54
C LEU A 644 -16.34 28.39 4.47
N ARG A 645 -16.58 27.44 3.56
CA ARG A 645 -15.70 27.18 2.41
C ARG A 645 -15.60 28.37 1.47
N LYS A 646 -16.74 28.98 1.10
CA LYS A 646 -16.78 30.19 0.25
C LYS A 646 -16.06 31.36 0.93
N THR A 647 -16.25 31.54 2.23
CA THR A 647 -15.58 32.59 3.02
C THR A 647 -14.07 32.36 3.04
N TRP A 648 -13.61 31.14 3.24
CA TRP A 648 -12.17 30.82 3.20
C TRP A 648 -11.57 30.98 1.80
N GLN A 649 -12.32 30.69 0.74
CA GLN A 649 -11.91 30.98 -0.63
C GLN A 649 -11.76 32.50 -0.88
N GLN A 650 -12.71 33.30 -0.37
CA GLN A 650 -12.73 34.75 -0.54
C GLN A 650 -11.67 35.47 0.30
N VAL A 651 -11.50 35.10 1.57
CA VAL A 651 -10.58 35.74 2.52
C VAL A 651 -9.13 35.24 2.35
N GLY A 652 -8.95 33.95 2.08
CA GLY A 652 -7.63 33.31 1.99
C GLY A 652 -7.01 33.26 0.59
N GLY A 653 -7.72 33.71 -0.45
CA GLY A 653 -7.26 33.60 -1.84
C GLY A 653 -7.31 32.18 -2.41
N GLY A 654 -8.13 31.30 -1.82
CA GLY A 654 -8.48 29.97 -2.32
C GLY A 654 -8.33 28.84 -1.30
N LEU A 655 -9.40 28.04 -1.13
CA LEU A 655 -9.21 26.63 -0.76
C LEU A 655 -8.48 25.96 -1.93
N SER A 656 -7.35 25.30 -1.67
CA SER A 656 -6.52 24.65 -2.70
C SER A 656 -7.20 23.46 -3.40
N HIS A 657 -8.45 23.12 -3.07
CA HIS A 657 -9.09 21.88 -3.49
C HIS A 657 -10.43 22.15 -4.19
N ASP A 658 -10.62 21.49 -5.32
CA ASP A 658 -11.87 21.51 -6.09
C ASP A 658 -12.91 20.59 -5.43
N PRO A 659 -14.02 21.13 -4.90
CA PRO A 659 -15.08 20.33 -4.27
C PRO A 659 -15.69 19.28 -5.19
N VAL A 660 -15.78 19.56 -6.50
CA VAL A 660 -16.34 18.62 -7.49
C VAL A 660 -15.43 17.41 -7.64
N ALA A 661 -14.12 17.66 -7.79
CA ALA A 661 -13.12 16.60 -7.86
C ALA A 661 -13.07 15.76 -6.57
N LEU A 662 -13.17 16.40 -5.40
CA LEU A 662 -13.22 15.69 -4.11
C LEU A 662 -14.48 14.84 -3.97
N MET A 663 -15.63 15.36 -4.40
CA MET A 663 -16.88 14.61 -4.42
C MET A 663 -16.77 13.36 -5.30
N ARG A 664 -16.25 13.53 -6.51
CA ARG A 664 -16.00 12.43 -7.44
C ARG A 664 -15.04 11.40 -6.85
N ALA A 665 -13.97 11.83 -6.19
CA ALA A 665 -13.02 10.94 -5.53
C ALA A 665 -13.68 10.13 -4.41
N TYR A 666 -14.52 10.77 -3.58
CA TYR A 666 -15.28 10.11 -2.52
C TYR A 666 -16.26 9.06 -3.06
N LEU A 667 -17.07 9.41 -4.06
CA LEU A 667 -18.06 8.49 -4.64
C LEU A 667 -17.42 7.30 -5.36
N ASN A 668 -16.35 7.51 -6.13
CA ASN A 668 -15.61 6.41 -6.76
C ASN A 668 -14.99 5.46 -5.72
N MET A 669 -14.47 6.01 -4.62
CA MET A 669 -13.96 5.21 -3.52
C MET A 669 -15.07 4.37 -2.88
N LYS A 670 -16.25 4.94 -2.60
CA LYS A 670 -17.40 4.19 -2.06
C LYS A 670 -17.78 3.03 -2.98
N GLN A 671 -17.96 3.30 -4.27
CA GLN A 671 -18.32 2.29 -5.26
C GLN A 671 -17.29 1.16 -5.32
N ARG A 672 -15.99 1.51 -5.29
CA ARG A 672 -14.90 0.51 -5.24
C ARG A 672 -14.98 -0.34 -3.97
N CYS A 673 -15.16 0.27 -2.80
CA CYS A 673 -15.29 -0.46 -1.54
C CYS A 673 -16.50 -1.39 -1.55
N HIS A 674 -17.67 -0.90 -1.97
CA HIS A 674 -18.89 -1.70 -2.07
C HIS A 674 -18.70 -2.90 -3.00
N ALA A 675 -18.22 -2.67 -4.23
CA ALA A 675 -18.00 -3.74 -5.21
C ALA A 675 -16.97 -4.77 -4.71
N ALA A 676 -15.89 -4.31 -4.07
CA ALA A 676 -14.85 -5.20 -3.55
C ALA A 676 -15.35 -6.04 -2.38
N LEU A 677 -16.08 -5.44 -1.43
CA LEU A 677 -16.71 -6.14 -0.31
C LEU A 677 -17.70 -7.18 -0.86
N GLN A 678 -18.68 -6.74 -1.66
CA GLN A 678 -19.73 -7.61 -2.18
C GLN A 678 -19.16 -8.77 -3.01
N GLY A 679 -18.17 -8.51 -3.86
CA GLY A 679 -17.54 -9.55 -4.67
C GLY A 679 -16.66 -10.53 -3.88
N SER A 680 -16.33 -10.23 -2.61
CA SER A 680 -15.34 -10.97 -1.82
C SER A 680 -15.91 -11.81 -0.68
N HIS A 681 -17.23 -11.79 -0.43
CA HIS A 681 -17.84 -12.54 0.68
C HIS A 681 -17.69 -14.06 0.58
N LEU A 682 -17.43 -14.60 -0.61
CA LEU A 682 -17.15 -16.03 -0.84
C LEU A 682 -15.66 -16.35 -1.03
N LYS A 683 -14.77 -15.39 -0.74
CA LYS A 683 -13.32 -15.62 -0.78
C LYS A 683 -12.81 -16.12 0.56
N VAL A 684 -11.68 -16.79 0.52
CA VAL A 684 -10.90 -17.17 1.69
C VAL A 684 -9.76 -16.17 1.84
N PHE A 685 -9.46 -15.75 3.07
CA PHE A 685 -8.37 -14.82 3.36
C PHE A 685 -7.46 -15.39 4.44
N GLY A 686 -6.16 -15.44 4.13
CA GLY A 686 -5.12 -15.95 5.01
C GLY A 686 -4.43 -14.88 5.86
N LEU A 687 -3.41 -15.31 6.59
CA LEU A 687 -2.40 -14.48 7.23
C LEU A 687 -1.19 -14.37 6.31
N ARG A 688 -0.52 -13.23 6.39
CA ARG A 688 0.79 -13.01 5.80
C ARG A 688 1.78 -12.62 6.88
N GLU A 689 2.95 -13.19 6.75
CA GLU A 689 4.20 -12.84 7.40
C GLU A 689 5.19 -12.40 6.33
N GLU A 690 5.78 -11.22 6.47
CA GLU A 690 6.65 -10.62 5.46
C GLU A 690 7.89 -10.02 6.11
N HIS A 691 9.07 -10.40 5.62
CA HIS A 691 10.35 -9.88 6.10
C HIS A 691 11.12 -9.22 4.96
N ARG A 692 11.52 -7.95 5.15
CA ARG A 692 12.47 -7.30 4.25
C ARG A 692 13.89 -7.61 4.68
N VAL A 693 14.55 -8.50 3.95
CA VAL A 693 15.89 -9.02 4.25
C VAL A 693 16.88 -8.62 3.17
N SER A 694 18.15 -8.44 3.51
CA SER A 694 19.20 -8.22 2.51
C SER A 694 19.37 -9.46 1.63
N LEU A 695 19.85 -9.29 0.40
CA LEU A 695 20.10 -10.40 -0.52
C LEU A 695 21.03 -11.45 0.11
N ARG A 696 22.05 -10.99 0.86
CA ARG A 696 22.94 -11.89 1.61
C ARG A 696 22.20 -12.67 2.70
N LEU A 697 21.35 -12.02 3.51
CA LEU A 697 20.57 -12.70 4.54
C LEU A 697 19.56 -13.68 3.93
N PHE A 698 18.97 -13.33 2.79
CA PHE A 698 18.07 -14.21 2.03
C PHE A 698 18.76 -15.52 1.62
N TYR A 699 19.95 -15.46 1.01
CA TYR A 699 20.71 -16.66 0.66
C TYR A 699 21.17 -17.47 1.88
N MET A 700 21.47 -16.80 2.99
CA MET A 700 21.79 -17.51 4.25
C MET A 700 20.57 -18.25 4.83
N ILE A 701 19.35 -17.71 4.68
CA ILE A 701 18.11 -18.40 5.06
C ILE A 701 17.87 -19.62 4.14
N ASP A 702 18.08 -19.49 2.83
CA ASP A 702 18.01 -20.62 1.89
C ASP A 702 19.02 -21.72 2.28
N GLN A 703 20.26 -21.34 2.57
CA GLN A 703 21.29 -22.27 3.03
C GLN A 703 20.87 -23.01 4.31
N GLU A 704 20.38 -22.28 5.34
CA GLU A 704 19.88 -22.88 6.58
C GLU A 704 18.74 -23.89 6.35
N LEU A 705 17.79 -23.55 5.48
CA LEU A 705 16.68 -24.45 5.12
C LEU A 705 17.15 -25.69 4.35
N ARG A 706 18.21 -25.56 3.53
CA ARG A 706 18.83 -26.67 2.82
C ARG A 706 19.59 -27.60 3.74
N GLU A 707 20.44 -27.04 4.62
CA GLU A 707 21.21 -27.80 5.61
C GLU A 707 20.31 -28.61 6.56
N ARG A 708 19.13 -28.07 6.89
CA ARG A 708 18.11 -28.75 7.70
C ARG A 708 17.21 -29.70 6.91
N ASN A 709 17.44 -29.89 5.61
CA ASN A 709 16.57 -30.67 4.71
C ASN A 709 15.08 -30.25 4.77
N SER A 710 14.81 -28.98 5.05
CA SER A 710 13.45 -28.44 5.23
C SER A 710 12.92 -27.72 3.99
N HIS A 711 13.79 -27.40 3.03
CA HIS A 711 13.47 -26.66 1.81
C HIS A 711 12.41 -27.34 0.91
N ASN A 712 12.40 -28.67 0.84
CA ASN A 712 11.44 -29.46 0.06
C ASN A 712 10.19 -29.87 0.84
N THR A 713 10.11 -29.52 2.12
CA THR A 713 9.03 -29.95 3.00
C THR A 713 7.88 -28.94 2.95
N ARG A 714 6.66 -29.44 2.74
CA ARG A 714 5.46 -28.62 2.91
C ARG A 714 5.23 -28.37 4.39
N LEU A 715 5.15 -27.11 4.79
CA LEU A 715 4.87 -26.78 6.18
C LEU A 715 3.38 -27.02 6.50
N PRO A 716 3.07 -27.61 7.67
CA PRO A 716 1.70 -27.67 8.15
C PRO A 716 1.19 -26.26 8.45
N GLY A 717 -0.09 -25.99 8.18
CA GLY A 717 -0.67 -24.66 8.41
C GLY A 717 -0.85 -24.29 9.89
N VAL A 718 -0.84 -25.26 10.81
CA VAL A 718 -0.73 -25.03 12.26
C VAL A 718 0.22 -26.08 12.85
N PRO A 719 1.48 -25.73 13.19
CA PRO A 719 2.42 -26.68 13.79
C PRO A 719 2.25 -26.86 15.31
N SER A 720 1.49 -25.96 15.96
CA SER A 720 1.32 -25.87 17.42
C SER A 720 -0.08 -26.31 17.84
N PRO A 721 -0.28 -26.88 19.05
CA PRO A 721 -1.62 -27.11 19.60
C PRO A 721 -2.42 -25.82 19.83
N VAL A 722 -1.77 -24.65 19.76
CA VAL A 722 -2.43 -23.35 19.88
C VAL A 722 -2.28 -22.54 18.60
N GLU A 723 -3.42 -22.20 18.02
CA GLU A 723 -3.51 -21.42 16.79
C GLU A 723 -3.20 -19.94 17.08
N PRO A 724 -2.24 -19.31 16.38
CA PRO A 724 -1.90 -17.91 16.60
C PRO A 724 -2.92 -16.94 15.99
N PHE A 725 -4.07 -17.44 15.58
CA PHE A 725 -5.11 -16.71 14.86
C PHE A 725 -6.51 -17.06 15.35
N TYR A 726 -7.47 -16.20 15.01
CA TYR A 726 -8.89 -16.50 14.98
C TYR A 726 -9.30 -16.86 13.55
N SER A 727 -10.31 -17.73 13.43
CA SER A 727 -10.92 -18.13 12.15
C SER A 727 -12.39 -17.78 12.22
N LEU A 728 -12.84 -16.92 11.30
CA LEU A 728 -14.20 -16.38 11.26
C LEU A 728 -14.80 -16.64 9.88
N PRO A 729 -16.13 -16.79 9.76
CA PRO A 729 -16.80 -16.73 8.46
C PRO A 729 -16.45 -15.41 7.75
N THR A 730 -16.02 -15.49 6.49
CA THR A 730 -15.63 -14.31 5.71
C THR A 730 -16.80 -13.33 5.57
N SER A 731 -18.01 -13.84 5.37
CA SER A 731 -19.22 -13.01 5.29
C SER A 731 -19.45 -12.18 6.56
N THR A 732 -19.28 -12.78 7.75
CA THR A 732 -19.42 -12.09 9.04
C THR A 732 -18.41 -10.96 9.19
N LEU A 733 -17.13 -11.23 8.92
CA LEU A 733 -16.09 -10.21 9.02
C LEU A 733 -16.30 -9.08 8.01
N LEU A 734 -16.56 -9.40 6.74
CA LEU A 734 -16.74 -8.37 5.71
C LEU A 734 -18.01 -7.54 5.96
N PHE A 735 -19.05 -8.13 6.54
CA PHE A 735 -20.25 -7.38 6.95
C PHE A 735 -19.96 -6.42 8.10
N CYS A 736 -19.18 -6.84 9.10
CA CYS A 736 -18.70 -5.93 10.15
C CYS A 736 -17.92 -4.74 9.56
N VAL A 737 -16.98 -5.01 8.64
CA VAL A 737 -16.22 -3.94 7.96
C VAL A 737 -17.13 -3.06 7.09
N TYR A 738 -18.16 -3.63 6.46
CA TYR A 738 -19.15 -2.88 5.67
C TYR A 738 -19.92 -1.87 6.54
N LEU A 739 -20.34 -2.29 7.74
CA LEU A 739 -21.04 -1.42 8.68
C LEU A 739 -20.12 -0.32 9.24
N ASP A 740 -18.87 -0.63 9.60
CA ASP A 740 -17.90 0.38 10.05
C ASP A 740 -17.64 1.44 8.98
N ALA A 741 -17.53 1.00 7.73
CA ALA A 741 -17.35 1.85 6.57
C ALA A 741 -18.55 2.80 6.33
N GLY A 742 -19.77 2.29 6.51
CA GLY A 742 -21.00 3.09 6.44
C GLY A 742 -21.15 4.04 7.64
N GLY A 743 -20.83 3.56 8.84
CA GLY A 743 -21.02 4.29 10.09
C GLY A 743 -20.11 5.51 10.24
N THR A 744 -18.84 5.37 9.86
CA THR A 744 -17.85 6.47 9.86
C THR A 744 -18.15 7.56 8.83
N SER A 745 -18.96 7.25 7.80
CA SER A 745 -19.39 8.21 6.78
C SER A 745 -20.60 9.06 7.19
N GLY A 746 -21.36 8.64 8.21
CA GLY A 746 -22.60 9.29 8.66
C GLY A 746 -22.50 10.13 9.95
N SER A 747 -21.35 10.16 10.62
CA SER A 747 -21.16 10.88 11.90
C SER A 747 -20.17 12.04 11.78
N SER A 748 -20.60 13.26 12.15
CA SER A 748 -19.78 14.48 12.18
C SER A 748 -18.73 14.55 13.30
N GLN A 749 -18.49 13.44 14.04
CA GLN A 749 -17.50 13.39 15.12
C GLN A 749 -16.17 12.80 14.63
N ILE A 750 -15.10 13.48 15.01
CA ILE A 750 -13.70 13.18 14.68
C ILE A 750 -13.28 11.92 15.44
N PHE A 751 -13.50 10.75 14.84
CA PHE A 751 -12.80 9.52 15.19
C PHE A 751 -11.73 9.26 14.13
N ASP A 752 -10.56 8.75 14.54
CA ASP A 752 -9.43 8.50 13.64
C ASP A 752 -9.86 7.52 12.53
N ARG A 753 -10.28 8.07 11.37
CA ARG A 753 -10.83 7.36 10.19
C ARG A 753 -9.89 6.30 9.61
N ARG A 754 -8.69 6.18 10.17
CA ARG A 754 -7.66 5.20 9.80
C ARG A 754 -7.92 3.83 10.43
N THR A 755 -8.64 3.70 11.54
CA THR A 755 -8.77 2.41 12.26
C THR A 755 -9.75 1.42 11.63
N ALA A 756 -10.78 1.89 10.91
CA ALA A 756 -11.76 1.00 10.27
C ALA A 756 -11.20 0.21 9.07
N PHE A 757 -10.15 0.73 8.41
CA PHE A 757 -9.57 0.15 7.18
C PHE A 757 -8.06 -0.11 7.27
N ALA A 758 -7.45 0.07 8.45
CA ALA A 758 -6.01 -0.14 8.62
C ALA A 758 -5.65 -1.63 8.70
N GLY A 759 -5.68 -2.30 7.56
CA GLY A 759 -4.79 -3.44 7.30
C GLY A 759 -3.47 -2.90 6.75
N VAL A 760 -2.51 -2.56 7.62
CA VAL A 760 -1.17 -2.05 7.30
C VAL A 760 -1.13 -0.69 6.60
N LYS A 761 -0.81 0.38 7.35
CA LYS A 761 -0.31 1.62 6.73
C LYS A 761 1.17 1.42 6.39
N VAL A 762 1.50 1.21 5.12
CA VAL A 762 2.88 1.42 4.65
C VAL A 762 3.22 2.88 4.95
N TRP A 763 4.34 3.10 5.64
CA TRP A 763 4.74 4.39 6.18
C TRP A 763 5.04 5.39 5.04
N GLY A 764 4.01 6.12 4.59
CA GLY A 764 4.11 7.06 3.46
C GLY A 764 3.42 8.42 3.66
N SER A 765 2.60 8.59 4.70
CA SER A 765 1.85 9.83 4.93
C SER A 765 2.06 10.32 6.35
N ARG A 766 2.94 11.31 6.52
CA ARG A 766 3.04 12.11 7.75
C ARG A 766 1.69 12.78 7.99
N GLY A 767 1.01 12.38 9.05
CA GLY A 767 0.09 13.23 9.80
C GLY A 767 0.64 13.24 11.22
N LEU A 768 0.86 14.43 11.78
CA LEU A 768 1.38 14.65 13.12
C LEU A 768 0.59 13.80 14.14
N CYS A 769 1.29 12.96 14.92
CA CYS A 769 0.78 12.50 16.21
C CYS A 769 1.20 13.55 17.25
N PRO A 770 0.30 14.02 18.13
CA PRO A 770 0.71 14.72 19.33
C PRO A 770 1.35 13.72 20.29
N SER A 771 2.48 14.12 20.85
CA SER A 771 3.20 13.42 21.92
C SER A 771 2.29 13.21 23.13
N THR A 772 2.05 11.96 23.50
CA THR A 772 1.52 11.60 24.82
C THR A 772 2.68 11.62 25.82
N ASP A 773 2.81 12.73 26.53
CA ASP A 773 3.48 12.81 27.83
C ASP A 773 2.81 13.94 28.63
N MET A 774 1.97 13.57 29.61
CA MET A 774 1.88 14.15 30.96
C MET A 774 0.62 13.62 31.69
N PRO A 775 0.69 13.36 33.02
CA PRO A 775 -0.34 12.66 33.79
C PRO A 775 -1.30 13.60 34.54
N GLY A 776 -2.51 13.10 34.83
CA GLY A 776 -3.25 13.34 36.08
C GLY A 776 -3.98 14.68 36.28
N SER A 777 -5.26 14.58 36.71
CA SER A 777 -6.18 15.64 37.19
C SER A 777 -6.64 16.63 36.10
N TRP A 778 -7.93 16.88 35.86
CA TRP A 778 -8.86 17.53 36.79
C TRP A 778 -10.33 17.22 36.49
N ILE A 779 -11.08 17.21 37.59
CA ILE A 779 -12.53 17.12 37.74
C ILE A 779 -13.21 18.46 37.40
N SER A 780 -14.44 18.36 36.87
CA SER A 780 -15.56 19.32 36.84
C SER A 780 -15.28 20.84 36.72
N SER A 781 -15.91 21.47 35.73
CA SER A 781 -16.95 22.48 36.02
C SER A 781 -17.65 22.97 34.75
N THR A 782 -18.96 22.99 34.87
CA THR A 782 -19.98 23.73 34.11
C THR A 782 -19.57 25.14 33.66
N GLY A 783 -20.02 25.55 32.47
CA GLY A 783 -20.00 26.95 32.06
C GLY A 783 -20.59 27.20 30.68
N ILE A 784 -21.89 27.51 30.66
CA ILE A 784 -22.69 27.93 29.50
C ILE A 784 -22.03 29.14 28.79
N ARG A 785 -21.83 29.04 27.47
CA ARG A 785 -22.31 29.98 26.45
C ARG A 785 -22.08 29.45 25.04
#